data_AF-A0A0E0HTR2-F1
#
_entry.id   AF-A0A0E0HTR2-F1
#
_cell.length_a   1.000
_cell.length_b   1.000
_cell.length_c   1.000
_cell.angle_alpha   90.00
_cell.angle_beta   90.00
_cell.angle_gamma   90.00
#
_symmetry.space_group_name_H-M   'P 1'
#
loop_
_entity.id
_entity.type
_entity.pdbx_description
1 polymer ?
#
loop_
_entity_poly.entity_id
_entity_poly.type
_entity_poly.pdbx_seq_one_letter_code
_entity_poly.pdbx_strand_id
1 'polypeptide(L)'
;MTDVELRVEALSLSDVSAIPPEYVRLEEERTDLGDALEVARAASDDADASRIPVVDISAFDGDGRRACVEAVRAAAEEWGVMHIAGHGLPGDVLDRLRAAGEAFFALPIAEKEAYANDPAAGRLQGYGSKLAANASGKREWEDYLFHLVHPDHLADHSLWPANPPEYVPVSRDFGGRVRTLASKLLAILSLGLGLPEETLERRLRRHDQHGVDDDLLLQLKINYYPRCPRPDLAVGVEAHTDVSALSFILHNGVPGLQAHNAGTWVTARSEQGTIVVHVGDALEILTNGRYTSVLHRSLVSRDAVRVSWVVFCEPPPESVLLQPLPELLANGAGKPLFAPRTFKQHVQRKLHVLFLLHEPSSPSQANQDADDAKTYKELYQRCTDLVSSWPSRQGLSYLQLFRHEKGWYNGVTPLVGTMVADELFAARPSDIVVATLPKSGTTWIKALLYATVHRREHPADAAGDHPFNSLGPHECVKFLEYQLYRADEAPDLDALPDPRLFATHAPFDLLPRAVVAAAPPSGCKVVYVCRDPKDTLVSLLQFVNEYKSRNGRELVAVDAAVGFFCDGVSPFGPYWEHVLGYWRAHRERPERVLFLRYEEMKRDPAGHVRRLAEFAGVPFTSPEEDGGAVDAIVRLCSFDNMVGLEATKGGRTQLTTTTVPNSAFFRRGEVGDWANHLSPEMAQRIDAITEAKFAGFGLAPSLIEL
;
A
#
# COMPACT_ATOMS: atom_id res chain seq x y z
N MET A 1 0.85 -24.68 17.92
CA MET A 1 -0.43 -24.14 18.38
C MET A 1 -1.51 -24.74 17.51
N THR A 2 -2.59 -25.24 18.08
CA THR A 2 -3.75 -25.72 17.30
C THR A 2 -4.52 -24.52 16.72
N ASP A 3 -5.30 -24.68 15.66
CA ASP A 3 -6.10 -23.58 15.08
C ASP A 3 -7.03 -22.90 16.09
N VAL A 4 -7.44 -23.63 17.13
CA VAL A 4 -8.27 -23.14 18.25
C VAL A 4 -7.54 -22.10 19.11
N GLU A 5 -6.20 -22.15 19.21
CA GLU A 5 -5.39 -21.23 20.02
C GLU A 5 -5.14 -19.87 19.31
N LEU A 6 -5.65 -19.67 18.09
CA LEU A 6 -5.44 -18.46 17.27
C LEU A 6 -6.64 -17.50 17.22
N ARG A 7 -7.77 -17.83 17.87
CA ARG A 7 -8.95 -16.95 17.94
C ARG A 7 -8.75 -15.83 18.96
N VAL A 8 -9.20 -14.62 18.63
CA VAL A 8 -9.04 -13.46 19.52
C VAL A 8 -9.86 -13.64 20.80
N GLU A 9 -11.01 -14.30 20.71
CA GLU A 9 -11.81 -14.68 21.88
C GLU A 9 -11.05 -15.58 22.85
N ALA A 10 -10.33 -16.59 22.35
CA ALA A 10 -9.52 -17.46 23.19
C ALA A 10 -8.42 -16.68 23.91
N LEU A 11 -7.77 -15.74 23.21
CA LEU A 11 -6.77 -14.85 23.79
C LEU A 11 -7.39 -13.95 24.87
N SER A 12 -8.56 -13.38 24.62
CA SER A 12 -9.26 -12.53 25.59
C SER A 12 -9.67 -13.28 26.86
N LEU A 13 -10.00 -14.57 26.76
CA LEU A 13 -10.38 -15.41 27.89
C LEU A 13 -9.16 -15.92 28.70
N SER A 14 -7.95 -15.79 28.16
CA SER A 14 -6.73 -16.32 28.79
C SER A 14 -6.14 -15.46 29.92
N ASP A 15 -6.87 -14.43 30.38
CA ASP A 15 -6.47 -13.47 31.44
C ASP A 15 -5.08 -12.84 31.24
N VAL A 16 -4.67 -12.65 29.99
CA VAL A 16 -3.41 -11.98 29.66
C VAL A 16 -3.49 -10.48 29.98
N SER A 17 -2.51 -9.97 30.73
CA SER A 17 -2.39 -8.53 31.02
C SER A 17 -1.76 -7.72 29.88
N ALA A 18 -1.16 -8.40 28.90
CA ALA A 18 -0.56 -7.82 27.71
C ALA A 18 -1.13 -8.48 26.45
N ILE A 19 -1.35 -7.70 25.40
CA ILE A 19 -1.72 -8.26 24.09
C ILE A 19 -0.47 -8.72 23.33
N PRO A 20 -0.56 -9.78 22.50
CA PRO A 20 0.56 -10.20 21.67
C PRO A 20 1.06 -9.10 20.72
N PRO A 21 2.37 -9.04 20.40
CA PRO A 21 2.98 -7.98 19.58
C PRO A 21 2.36 -7.79 18.19
N GLU A 22 1.79 -8.85 17.62
CA GLU A 22 1.09 -8.84 16.35
C GLU A 22 -0.20 -8.00 16.38
N TYR A 23 -0.82 -7.80 17.55
CA TYR A 23 -1.99 -6.93 17.71
C TYR A 23 -1.63 -5.49 18.10
N VAL A 24 -0.36 -5.23 18.46
CA VAL A 24 0.11 -3.88 18.82
C VAL A 24 0.33 -3.05 17.56
N ARG A 25 -0.48 -2.02 17.37
CA ARG A 25 -0.39 -1.07 16.26
C ARG A 25 0.91 -0.28 16.27
N LEU A 26 1.29 0.23 15.10
CA LEU A 26 2.49 1.05 14.95
C LEU A 26 2.36 2.35 15.74
N GLU A 27 3.47 2.96 16.14
CA GLU A 27 3.47 4.21 16.93
C GLU A 27 2.67 5.34 16.29
N GLU A 28 2.78 5.49 14.97
CA GLU A 28 2.05 6.48 14.17
C GLU A 28 0.52 6.25 14.17
N GLU A 29 0.06 5.02 14.41
CA GLU A 29 -1.38 4.68 14.42
C GLU A 29 -1.98 4.76 15.83
N ARG A 30 -1.16 4.86 16.87
CA ARG A 30 -1.56 4.83 18.29
C ARG A 30 -1.93 6.19 18.86
N THR A 31 -1.53 7.29 18.23
CA THR A 31 -1.73 8.66 18.74
C THR A 31 -3.19 8.99 19.02
N ASP A 32 -4.11 8.45 18.23
CA ASP A 32 -5.55 8.68 18.35
C ASP A 32 -6.32 7.42 18.83
N LEU A 33 -5.63 6.41 19.37
CA LEU A 33 -6.28 5.23 19.95
C LEU A 33 -6.59 5.43 21.43
N GLY A 34 -7.61 4.72 21.89
CA GLY A 34 -8.05 4.72 23.28
C GLY A 34 -9.15 3.68 23.50
N ASP A 35 -9.59 3.54 24.75
CA ASP A 35 -10.72 2.67 25.05
C ASP A 35 -12.00 3.21 24.41
N ALA A 36 -12.70 2.36 23.65
CA ALA A 36 -13.91 2.76 22.93
C ALA A 36 -14.97 3.41 23.83
N LEU A 37 -15.12 2.95 25.08
CA LEU A 37 -16.08 3.51 26.04
C LEU A 37 -15.63 4.88 26.55
N GLU A 38 -14.34 5.03 26.86
CA GLU A 38 -13.79 6.30 27.35
C GLU A 38 -13.82 7.37 26.26
N VAL A 39 -13.40 7.02 25.05
CA VAL A 39 -13.43 7.91 23.88
C VAL A 39 -14.87 8.33 23.56
N ALA A 40 -15.83 7.41 23.65
CA ALA A 40 -17.24 7.74 23.42
C ALA A 40 -17.82 8.67 24.50
N ARG A 41 -17.46 8.48 25.77
CA ARG A 41 -17.86 9.39 26.87
C ARG A 41 -17.27 10.78 26.70
N ALA A 42 -15.98 10.87 26.36
CA ALA A 42 -15.33 12.16 26.10
C ALA A 42 -16.02 12.90 24.93
N ALA A 43 -16.35 12.18 23.86
CA ALA A 43 -17.06 12.73 22.71
C ALA A 43 -18.53 13.07 22.99
N SER A 44 -19.17 12.48 24.01
CA SER A 44 -20.54 12.84 24.41
C SER A 44 -20.60 14.14 25.21
N ASP A 45 -19.56 14.41 26.00
CA ASP A 45 -19.47 15.57 26.88
C ASP A 45 -19.08 16.86 26.13
N ASP A 46 -18.47 16.72 24.94
CA ASP A 46 -18.18 17.82 24.04
C ASP A 46 -19.41 18.21 23.20
N ALA A 47 -20.02 19.35 23.54
CA ALA A 47 -21.18 19.89 22.85
C ALA A 47 -20.85 20.39 21.44
N ASP A 48 -19.60 20.81 21.20
CA ASP A 48 -19.13 21.42 19.95
C ASP A 48 -18.50 20.38 19.00
N ALA A 49 -18.33 19.12 19.45
CA ALA A 49 -17.79 18.04 18.63
C ALA A 49 -18.66 17.75 17.39
N SER A 50 -17.98 17.59 16.25
CA SER A 50 -18.59 17.16 14.98
C SER A 50 -19.26 15.79 15.12
N ARG A 51 -20.39 15.57 14.43
CA ARG A 51 -21.21 14.35 14.57
C ARG A 51 -21.65 13.81 13.22
N ILE A 52 -21.63 12.48 13.10
CA ILE A 52 -22.22 11.77 11.96
C ILE A 52 -23.70 12.17 11.86
N PRO A 53 -24.17 12.60 10.68
CA PRO A 53 -25.54 13.10 10.52
C PRO A 53 -26.57 11.99 10.74
N VAL A 54 -27.69 12.33 11.37
CA VAL A 54 -28.90 11.49 11.44
C VAL A 54 -29.89 11.98 10.39
N VAL A 55 -30.32 11.08 9.51
CA VAL A 55 -31.22 11.37 8.40
C VAL A 55 -32.44 10.46 8.48
N ASP A 56 -33.64 11.06 8.58
CA ASP A 56 -34.91 10.33 8.57
C ASP A 56 -35.42 10.17 7.13
N ILE A 57 -35.61 8.92 6.70
CA ILE A 57 -36.09 8.57 5.34
C ILE A 57 -37.57 8.14 5.29
N SER A 58 -38.30 8.25 6.39
CA SER A 58 -39.73 7.88 6.47
C SER A 58 -40.60 8.71 5.52
N ALA A 59 -40.22 9.97 5.28
CA ALA A 59 -40.96 10.88 4.42
C ALA A 59 -40.71 10.69 2.92
N PHE A 60 -39.82 9.76 2.52
CA PHE A 60 -39.51 9.52 1.11
C PHE A 60 -40.72 9.11 0.28
N ASP A 61 -41.63 8.32 0.86
CA ASP A 61 -42.82 7.80 0.19
C ASP A 61 -44.03 8.75 0.31
N GLY A 62 -43.84 9.96 0.82
CA GLY A 62 -44.89 10.97 1.02
C GLY A 62 -44.46 12.39 0.65
N ASP A 63 -45.13 13.39 1.23
CA ASP A 63 -44.97 14.81 0.84
C ASP A 63 -43.58 15.40 1.14
N GLY A 64 -42.78 14.75 1.99
CA GLY A 64 -41.43 15.17 2.36
C GLY A 64 -40.31 14.64 1.44
N ARG A 65 -40.64 13.96 0.33
CA ARG A 65 -39.68 13.27 -0.55
C ARG A 65 -38.46 14.10 -0.92
N ARG A 66 -38.63 15.35 -1.36
CA ARG A 66 -37.52 16.22 -1.78
C ARG A 66 -36.57 16.55 -0.63
N ALA A 67 -37.09 16.85 0.56
CA ALA A 67 -36.26 17.17 1.71
C ALA A 67 -35.47 15.94 2.17
N CYS A 68 -36.08 14.76 2.14
CA CYS A 68 -35.42 13.48 2.39
C CYS A 68 -34.26 13.25 1.40
N VAL A 69 -34.49 13.48 0.09
CA VAL A 69 -33.45 13.35 -0.94
C VAL A 69 -32.27 14.28 -0.69
N GLU A 70 -32.53 15.56 -0.41
CA GLU A 70 -31.47 16.53 -0.14
C GLU A 70 -30.68 16.20 1.13
N ALA A 71 -31.33 15.72 2.18
CA ALA A 71 -30.64 15.36 3.43
C ALA A 71 -29.71 14.15 3.24
N VAL A 72 -30.17 13.10 2.53
CA VAL A 72 -29.32 11.94 2.22
C VAL A 72 -28.19 12.32 1.26
N ARG A 73 -28.47 13.15 0.24
CA ARG A 73 -27.46 13.67 -0.69
C ARG A 73 -26.36 14.41 0.05
N ALA A 74 -26.72 15.39 0.90
CA ALA A 74 -25.75 16.18 1.65
C ALA A 74 -24.88 15.30 2.56
N ALA A 75 -25.49 14.36 3.29
CA ALA A 75 -24.74 13.42 4.12
C ALA A 75 -23.80 12.51 3.30
N ALA A 76 -24.22 12.06 2.12
CA ALA A 76 -23.38 11.23 1.24
C ALA A 76 -22.21 12.01 0.60
N GLU A 77 -22.40 13.30 0.27
CA GLU A 77 -21.36 14.16 -0.31
C GLU A 77 -20.37 14.68 0.75
N GLU A 78 -20.84 15.03 1.95
CA GLU A 78 -20.01 15.67 2.98
C GLU A 78 -19.36 14.68 3.94
N TRP A 79 -20.05 13.58 4.25
CA TRP A 79 -19.60 12.62 5.27
C TRP A 79 -19.29 11.24 4.71
N GLY A 80 -20.02 10.77 3.69
CA GLY A 80 -19.94 9.39 3.22
C GLY A 80 -20.46 8.35 4.21
N VAL A 81 -20.97 8.78 5.37
CA VAL A 81 -21.56 7.96 6.43
C VAL A 81 -22.69 8.72 7.12
N MET A 82 -23.76 8.01 7.50
CA MET A 82 -24.92 8.60 8.19
C MET A 82 -25.67 7.58 9.04
N HIS A 83 -26.35 8.05 10.08
CA HIS A 83 -27.39 7.28 10.76
C HIS A 83 -28.71 7.43 10.01
N ILE A 84 -29.31 6.34 9.57
CA ILE A 84 -30.63 6.34 8.92
C ILE A 84 -31.70 6.03 9.95
N ALA A 85 -32.65 6.95 10.15
CA ALA A 85 -33.89 6.74 10.88
C ALA A 85 -35.06 6.50 9.92
N GLY A 86 -36.18 5.97 10.43
CA GLY A 86 -37.38 5.75 9.59
C GLY A 86 -37.17 4.73 8.46
N HIS A 87 -36.19 3.83 8.61
CA HIS A 87 -35.79 2.84 7.60
C HIS A 87 -36.83 1.75 7.29
N GLY A 88 -37.88 1.63 8.09
CA GLY A 88 -38.97 0.66 7.86
C GLY A 88 -38.68 -0.79 8.25
N LEU A 89 -37.43 -1.14 8.60
CA LEU A 89 -37.11 -2.43 9.22
C LEU A 89 -37.79 -2.58 10.60
N PRO A 90 -38.56 -3.66 10.85
CA PRO A 90 -39.21 -3.87 12.15
C PRO A 90 -38.21 -4.11 13.28
N GLY A 91 -38.44 -3.47 14.43
CA GLY A 91 -37.55 -3.59 15.59
C GLY A 91 -37.38 -5.02 16.09
N ASP A 92 -38.45 -5.83 16.07
CA ASP A 92 -38.40 -7.23 16.50
C ASP A 92 -37.50 -8.11 15.61
N VAL A 93 -37.37 -7.79 14.32
CA VAL A 93 -36.47 -8.50 13.40
C VAL A 93 -35.02 -8.14 13.74
N LEU A 94 -34.74 -6.86 13.99
CA LEU A 94 -33.40 -6.41 14.37
C LEU A 94 -32.96 -6.99 15.72
N ASP A 95 -33.86 -7.03 16.69
CA ASP A 95 -33.57 -7.58 18.02
C ASP A 95 -33.35 -9.09 17.98
N ARG A 96 -34.16 -9.84 17.20
CA ARG A 96 -33.93 -11.27 16.99
C ARG A 96 -32.64 -11.57 16.23
N LEU A 97 -32.26 -10.74 15.25
CA LEU A 97 -30.98 -10.89 14.54
C LEU A 97 -29.81 -10.69 15.49
N ARG A 98 -29.85 -9.63 16.33
CA ARG A 98 -28.83 -9.38 17.35
C ARG A 98 -28.74 -10.54 18.32
N ALA A 99 -29.86 -10.97 18.88
CA ALA A 99 -29.92 -12.08 19.82
C ALA A 99 -29.37 -13.39 19.22
N ALA A 100 -29.69 -13.68 17.96
CA ALA A 100 -29.20 -14.89 17.29
C ALA A 100 -27.68 -14.85 17.04
N GLY A 101 -27.15 -13.70 16.62
CA GLY A 101 -25.70 -13.52 16.43
C GLY A 101 -24.94 -13.56 17.76
N GLU A 102 -25.44 -12.91 18.80
CA GLU A 102 -24.85 -12.95 20.15
C GLU A 102 -24.87 -14.36 20.73
N ALA A 103 -25.98 -15.09 20.56
CA ALA A 103 -26.09 -16.47 20.99
C ALA A 103 -25.11 -17.40 20.24
N PHE A 104 -24.88 -17.18 18.94
CA PHE A 104 -23.85 -17.92 18.20
C PHE A 104 -22.45 -17.65 18.77
N PHE A 105 -22.09 -16.38 19.00
CA PHE A 105 -20.77 -16.05 19.56
C PHE A 105 -20.61 -16.49 21.02
N ALA A 106 -21.70 -16.64 21.77
CA ALA A 106 -21.69 -17.21 23.12
C ALA A 106 -21.45 -18.73 23.17
N LEU A 107 -21.51 -19.44 22.04
CA LEU A 107 -21.19 -20.87 22.00
C LEU A 107 -19.71 -21.14 22.32
N PRO A 108 -19.36 -22.33 22.84
CA PRO A 108 -17.96 -22.74 22.97
C PRO A 108 -17.21 -22.60 21.63
N ILE A 109 -15.96 -22.13 21.67
CA ILE A 109 -15.14 -21.93 20.45
C ILE A 109 -15.12 -23.20 19.59
N ALA A 110 -15.00 -24.38 20.20
CA ALA A 110 -15.01 -25.66 19.49
C ALA A 110 -16.30 -25.92 18.68
N GLU A 111 -17.46 -25.40 19.12
CA GLU A 111 -18.71 -25.50 18.35
C GLU A 111 -18.73 -24.49 17.19
N LYS A 112 -18.15 -23.30 17.38
CA LYS A 112 -18.01 -22.29 16.32
C LYS A 112 -17.05 -22.74 15.21
N GLU A 113 -15.99 -23.49 15.55
CA GLU A 113 -15.04 -24.06 14.59
C GLU A 113 -15.71 -25.03 13.59
N ALA A 114 -16.88 -25.59 13.90
CA ALA A 114 -17.63 -26.39 12.93
C ALA A 114 -18.05 -25.58 11.69
N TYR A 115 -18.04 -24.25 11.79
CA TYR A 115 -18.37 -23.32 10.71
C TYR A 115 -17.12 -22.62 10.15
N ALA A 116 -15.91 -23.08 10.48
CA ALA A 116 -14.68 -22.38 10.12
C ALA A 116 -14.52 -22.17 8.60
N ASN A 117 -14.15 -20.95 8.23
CA ASN A 117 -13.71 -20.66 6.87
C ASN A 117 -12.35 -21.32 6.58
N ASP A 118 -12.02 -21.45 5.30
CA ASP A 118 -10.73 -21.98 4.84
C ASP A 118 -10.25 -21.16 3.63
N PRO A 119 -9.64 -19.98 3.88
CA PRO A 119 -9.16 -19.13 2.81
C PRO A 119 -8.11 -19.80 1.92
N ALA A 120 -7.30 -20.72 2.45
CA ALA A 120 -6.28 -21.45 1.68
C ALA A 120 -6.93 -22.39 0.64
N ALA A 121 -8.08 -22.99 0.97
CA ALA A 121 -8.90 -23.73 0.01
C ALA A 121 -9.89 -22.84 -0.78
N GLY A 122 -9.80 -21.51 -0.67
CA GLY A 122 -10.69 -20.56 -1.35
C GLY A 122 -12.09 -20.42 -0.73
N ARG A 123 -12.35 -21.02 0.44
CA ARG A 123 -13.62 -20.89 1.18
C ARG A 123 -13.55 -19.68 2.11
N LEU A 124 -13.99 -18.53 1.63
CA LEU A 124 -13.96 -17.27 2.39
C LEU A 124 -15.12 -17.12 3.40
N GLN A 125 -16.25 -17.80 3.17
CA GLN A 125 -17.41 -17.80 4.07
C GLN A 125 -17.19 -18.73 5.26
N GLY A 126 -17.77 -18.36 6.40
CA GLY A 126 -17.71 -19.10 7.66
C GLY A 126 -17.20 -18.26 8.84
N TYR A 127 -17.01 -18.95 9.96
CA TYR A 127 -16.39 -18.43 11.18
C TYR A 127 -14.88 -18.27 10.96
N GLY A 128 -14.36 -17.11 11.29
CA GLY A 128 -13.00 -16.73 10.97
C GLY A 128 -12.43 -15.76 11.98
N SER A 129 -11.13 -15.60 11.89
CA SER A 129 -10.38 -14.47 12.44
C SER A 129 -9.48 -14.02 11.31
N LYS A 130 -9.08 -12.75 11.28
CA LYS A 130 -8.13 -12.30 10.26
C LYS A 130 -6.74 -12.82 10.64
N LEU A 131 -6.48 -14.08 10.30
CA LEU A 131 -5.25 -14.81 10.65
C LEU A 131 -4.03 -14.26 9.90
N ALA A 132 -4.26 -13.73 8.70
CA ALA A 132 -3.27 -13.01 7.92
C ALA A 132 -3.05 -11.61 8.51
N ALA A 133 -1.78 -11.27 8.71
CA ALA A 133 -1.40 -9.93 9.07
C ALA A 133 -1.69 -8.96 7.91
N ASN A 134 -2.17 -7.76 8.22
CA ASN A 134 -2.38 -6.71 7.22
C ASN A 134 -1.05 -6.25 6.59
N ALA A 135 -1.09 -5.26 5.70
CA ALA A 135 0.09 -4.73 5.01
C ALA A 135 1.25 -4.33 5.94
N SER A 136 0.97 -4.03 7.22
CA SER A 136 1.96 -3.68 8.25
C SER A 136 2.42 -4.85 9.13
N GLY A 137 2.02 -6.09 8.82
CA GLY A 137 2.33 -7.25 9.65
C GLY A 137 1.54 -7.28 10.97
N LYS A 138 0.44 -6.51 11.07
CA LYS A 138 -0.42 -6.44 12.27
C LYS A 138 -1.74 -7.16 12.10
N ARG A 139 -2.27 -7.70 13.18
CA ARG A 139 -3.57 -8.36 13.28
C ARG A 139 -4.60 -7.44 13.91
N GLU A 140 -5.86 -7.76 13.63
CA GLU A 140 -7.04 -7.09 14.12
C GLU A 140 -7.61 -7.83 15.33
N TRP A 141 -8.10 -7.10 16.34
CA TRP A 141 -8.67 -7.68 17.55
C TRP A 141 -10.14 -8.03 17.34
N GLU A 142 -10.42 -8.92 16.38
CA GLU A 142 -11.76 -9.41 16.07
C GLU A 142 -11.77 -10.89 15.65
N ASP A 143 -12.88 -11.54 15.96
CA ASP A 143 -13.33 -12.75 15.26
C ASP A 143 -14.61 -12.39 14.48
N TYR A 144 -14.97 -13.18 13.47
CA TYR A 144 -16.13 -12.88 12.64
C TYR A 144 -16.84 -14.12 12.11
N LEU A 145 -18.09 -13.95 11.70
CA LEU A 145 -18.85 -14.89 10.88
C LEU A 145 -19.25 -14.17 9.59
N PHE A 146 -18.87 -14.71 8.43
CA PHE A 146 -19.10 -14.09 7.13
C PHE A 146 -19.86 -15.02 6.19
N HIS A 147 -21.00 -14.59 5.65
CA HIS A 147 -21.74 -15.36 4.64
C HIS A 147 -22.69 -14.49 3.81
N LEU A 148 -23.09 -15.00 2.65
CA LEU A 148 -24.12 -14.38 1.82
C LEU A 148 -25.48 -14.48 2.51
N VAL A 149 -26.29 -13.41 2.47
CA VAL A 149 -27.65 -13.36 3.04
C VAL A 149 -28.73 -13.03 2.00
N HIS A 150 -28.36 -12.39 0.88
CA HIS A 150 -29.25 -12.22 -0.28
C HIS A 150 -28.45 -12.22 -1.60
N PRO A 151 -28.95 -12.82 -2.69
CA PRO A 151 -30.21 -13.56 -2.77
C PRO A 151 -30.11 -14.93 -2.09
N ASP A 152 -31.17 -15.33 -1.37
CA ASP A 152 -31.19 -16.54 -0.53
C ASP A 152 -30.84 -17.83 -1.30
N HIS A 153 -31.27 -17.94 -2.57
CA HIS A 153 -31.01 -19.13 -3.39
C HIS A 153 -29.53 -19.32 -3.78
N LEU A 154 -28.68 -18.28 -3.63
CA LEU A 154 -27.23 -18.38 -3.82
C LEU A 154 -26.48 -18.61 -2.51
N ALA A 155 -27.16 -18.53 -1.36
CA ALA A 155 -26.53 -18.68 -0.06
C ALA A 155 -26.24 -20.16 0.23
N ASP A 156 -25.01 -20.44 0.69
CA ASP A 156 -24.65 -21.76 1.18
C ASP A 156 -25.12 -21.93 2.63
N HIS A 157 -26.35 -22.42 2.80
CA HIS A 157 -26.95 -22.64 4.12
C HIS A 157 -26.22 -23.68 4.97
N SER A 158 -25.31 -24.48 4.41
CA SER A 158 -24.48 -25.39 5.22
C SER A 158 -23.46 -24.64 6.08
N LEU A 159 -23.12 -23.40 5.70
CA LEU A 159 -22.21 -22.52 6.41
C LEU A 159 -22.93 -21.59 7.41
N TRP A 160 -24.27 -21.65 7.48
CA TRP A 160 -25.04 -20.85 8.42
C TRP A 160 -25.17 -21.60 9.76
N PRO A 161 -24.97 -20.93 10.90
CA PRO A 161 -25.17 -21.52 12.22
C PRO A 161 -26.51 -22.23 12.36
N ALA A 162 -26.47 -23.54 12.67
CA ALA A 162 -27.64 -24.32 13.07
C ALA A 162 -28.02 -24.10 14.54
N ASN A 163 -27.09 -23.53 15.34
CA ASN A 163 -27.31 -23.16 16.73
C ASN A 163 -26.90 -21.67 16.90
N PRO A 164 -27.80 -20.79 17.37
CA PRO A 164 -29.20 -21.07 17.74
C PRO A 164 -30.06 -21.44 16.51
N PRO A 165 -31.13 -22.24 16.67
CA PRO A 165 -32.00 -22.65 15.57
C PRO A 165 -32.64 -21.46 14.83
N GLU A 166 -32.72 -20.31 15.53
CA GLU A 166 -33.38 -19.12 15.01
C GLU A 166 -32.48 -18.31 14.08
N TYR A 167 -31.17 -18.62 14.03
CA TYR A 167 -30.20 -17.90 13.21
C TYR A 167 -30.59 -17.91 11.73
N VAL A 168 -30.91 -19.09 11.18
CA VAL A 168 -31.27 -19.24 9.77
C VAL A 168 -32.56 -18.49 9.40
N PRO A 169 -33.71 -18.72 10.08
CA PRO A 169 -34.94 -18.03 9.70
C PRO A 169 -34.84 -16.51 9.88
N VAL A 170 -34.18 -16.01 10.94
CA VAL A 170 -34.07 -14.56 11.15
C VAL A 170 -33.13 -13.90 10.14
N SER A 171 -31.98 -14.53 9.83
CA SER A 171 -31.02 -13.97 8.88
C SER A 171 -31.61 -13.92 7.47
N ARG A 172 -32.38 -14.94 7.07
CA ARG A 172 -33.11 -14.96 5.79
C ARG A 172 -34.16 -13.84 5.70
N ASP A 173 -35.02 -13.70 6.71
CA ASP A 173 -36.04 -12.64 6.74
C ASP A 173 -35.39 -11.25 6.72
N PHE A 174 -34.32 -11.07 7.50
CA PHE A 174 -33.55 -9.83 7.50
C PHE A 174 -32.91 -9.52 6.14
N GLY A 175 -32.32 -10.51 5.47
CA GLY A 175 -31.69 -10.37 4.15
C GLY A 175 -32.62 -9.77 3.09
N GLY A 176 -33.84 -10.29 2.98
CA GLY A 176 -34.83 -9.76 2.04
C GLY A 176 -35.29 -8.33 2.40
N ARG A 177 -35.40 -8.02 3.69
CA ARG A 177 -35.81 -6.69 4.15
C ARG A 177 -34.73 -5.64 3.94
N VAL A 178 -33.47 -5.94 4.26
CA VAL A 178 -32.36 -5.00 4.05
C VAL A 178 -32.06 -4.80 2.56
N ARG A 179 -32.30 -5.82 1.70
CA ARG A 179 -32.31 -5.65 0.23
C ARG A 179 -33.31 -4.59 -0.23
N THR A 180 -34.51 -4.58 0.36
CA THR A 180 -35.56 -3.58 0.06
C THR A 180 -35.11 -2.19 0.49
N LEU A 181 -34.50 -2.07 1.67
CA LEU A 181 -33.91 -0.81 2.14
C LEU A 181 -32.78 -0.32 1.21
N ALA A 182 -31.93 -1.23 0.71
CA ALA A 182 -30.87 -0.89 -0.23
C ALA A 182 -31.42 -0.30 -1.53
N SER A 183 -32.48 -0.87 -2.12
CA SER A 183 -33.17 -0.27 -3.27
C SER A 183 -33.68 1.13 -2.96
N LYS A 184 -34.32 1.32 -1.80
CA LYS A 184 -34.86 2.63 -1.40
C LYS A 184 -33.76 3.68 -1.29
N LEU A 185 -32.62 3.36 -0.66
CA LEU A 185 -31.50 4.29 -0.56
C LEU A 185 -30.82 4.55 -1.90
N LEU A 186 -30.65 3.55 -2.76
CA LEU A 186 -30.12 3.75 -4.11
C LEU A 186 -31.04 4.64 -4.95
N ALA A 187 -32.36 4.55 -4.77
CA ALA A 187 -33.32 5.45 -5.39
C ALA A 187 -33.19 6.90 -4.89
N ILE A 188 -33.12 7.08 -3.57
CA ILE A 188 -32.88 8.39 -2.95
C ILE A 188 -31.58 9.02 -3.45
N LEU A 189 -30.49 8.24 -3.46
CA LEU A 189 -29.17 8.69 -3.90
C LEU A 189 -29.14 9.01 -5.40
N SER A 190 -29.87 8.26 -6.24
CA SER A 190 -29.99 8.57 -7.68
C SER A 190 -30.69 9.90 -7.90
N LEU A 191 -31.80 10.16 -7.17
CA LEU A 191 -32.49 11.46 -7.22
C LEU A 191 -31.60 12.60 -6.71
N GLY A 192 -30.82 12.35 -5.66
CA GLY A 192 -29.83 13.31 -5.16
C GLY A 192 -28.80 13.69 -6.22
N LEU A 193 -28.48 12.77 -7.14
CA LEU A 193 -27.60 13.05 -8.28
C LEU A 193 -28.28 13.86 -9.39
N GLY A 194 -29.58 14.08 -9.34
CA GLY A 194 -30.39 14.60 -10.44
C GLY A 194 -30.67 13.56 -11.53
N LEU A 195 -30.57 12.27 -11.20
CA LEU A 195 -30.76 11.16 -12.12
C LEU A 195 -32.12 10.45 -11.86
N PRO A 196 -32.64 9.68 -12.83
CA PRO A 196 -33.79 8.81 -12.61
C PRO A 196 -33.56 7.86 -11.42
N GLU A 197 -34.63 7.56 -10.66
CA GLU A 197 -34.60 6.81 -9.39
C GLU A 197 -33.87 5.47 -9.51
N GLU A 198 -34.07 4.75 -10.61
CA GLU A 198 -33.51 3.43 -10.83
C GLU A 198 -32.03 3.43 -11.25
N THR A 199 -31.41 4.60 -11.44
CA THR A 199 -30.14 4.72 -12.17
C THR A 199 -28.99 4.01 -11.48
N LEU A 200 -28.72 4.28 -10.19
CA LEU A 200 -27.61 3.65 -9.48
C LEU A 200 -27.81 2.15 -9.34
N GLU A 201 -29.01 1.69 -8.97
CA GLU A 201 -29.31 0.27 -8.83
C GLU A 201 -29.13 -0.47 -10.16
N ARG A 202 -29.66 0.08 -11.27
CA ARG A 202 -29.49 -0.51 -12.61
C ARG A 202 -28.02 -0.59 -13.03
N ARG A 203 -27.17 0.32 -12.57
CA ARG A 203 -25.72 0.35 -12.90
C ARG A 203 -24.91 -0.62 -12.05
N LEU A 204 -25.42 -0.99 -10.87
CA LEU A 204 -24.81 -1.96 -9.96
C LEU A 204 -25.31 -3.39 -10.19
N ARG A 205 -26.21 -3.60 -11.17
CA ARG A 205 -26.77 -4.90 -11.56
C ARG A 205 -26.51 -5.16 -13.03
N ARG A 206 -26.61 -6.42 -13.45
CA ARG A 206 -26.62 -6.78 -14.88
C ARG A 206 -27.98 -7.34 -15.27
N HIS A 207 -28.61 -6.69 -16.24
CA HIS A 207 -29.75 -7.24 -16.96
C HIS A 207 -29.27 -7.69 -18.34
N ASP A 208 -29.33 -8.99 -18.63
CA ASP A 208 -29.12 -9.48 -19.98
C ASP A 208 -30.43 -9.63 -20.77
N GLN A 209 -30.30 -9.77 -22.10
CA GLN A 209 -31.45 -9.90 -23.01
C GLN A 209 -32.13 -11.29 -22.91
N HIS A 210 -31.60 -12.20 -22.09
CA HIS A 210 -32.10 -13.56 -21.88
C HIS A 210 -32.83 -13.72 -20.53
N GLY A 211 -32.93 -12.64 -19.75
CA GLY A 211 -33.67 -12.62 -18.48
C GLY A 211 -32.88 -13.17 -17.29
N VAL A 212 -31.56 -13.32 -17.39
CA VAL A 212 -30.70 -13.61 -16.24
C VAL A 212 -30.36 -12.27 -15.57
N ASP A 213 -30.95 -12.07 -14.40
CA ASP A 213 -30.79 -10.88 -13.57
C ASP A 213 -29.76 -11.18 -12.48
N ASP A 214 -28.51 -10.76 -12.70
CA ASP A 214 -27.49 -10.80 -11.65
C ASP A 214 -27.84 -9.67 -10.66
N ASP A 215 -28.61 -10.01 -9.62
CA ASP A 215 -28.99 -9.11 -8.54
C ASP A 215 -27.78 -8.73 -7.67
N LEU A 216 -27.95 -7.68 -6.86
CA LEU A 216 -27.00 -7.28 -5.83
C LEU A 216 -26.76 -8.42 -4.82
N LEU A 217 -25.51 -8.64 -4.47
CA LEU A 217 -25.10 -9.59 -3.45
C LEU A 217 -25.02 -8.88 -2.11
N LEU A 218 -25.75 -9.36 -1.10
CA LEU A 218 -25.66 -8.83 0.26
C LEU A 218 -24.93 -9.83 1.13
N GLN A 219 -23.72 -9.46 1.53
CA GLN A 219 -22.87 -10.27 2.40
C GLN A 219 -23.04 -9.79 3.84
N LEU A 220 -23.40 -10.69 4.75
CA LEU A 220 -23.47 -10.42 6.18
C LEU A 220 -22.13 -10.78 6.83
N LYS A 221 -21.52 -9.83 7.52
CA LYS A 221 -20.39 -10.04 8.43
C LYS A 221 -20.81 -9.68 9.85
N ILE A 222 -20.84 -10.66 10.74
CA ILE A 222 -20.98 -10.43 12.17
C ILE A 222 -19.57 -10.33 12.75
N ASN A 223 -19.16 -9.14 13.17
CA ASN A 223 -17.88 -8.92 13.82
C ASN A 223 -18.06 -9.01 15.34
N TYR A 224 -17.22 -9.79 15.98
CA TYR A 224 -17.14 -9.98 17.42
C TYR A 224 -15.81 -9.44 17.92
N TYR A 225 -15.87 -8.43 18.78
CA TYR A 225 -14.71 -7.77 19.38
C TYR A 225 -14.66 -8.15 20.86
N PRO A 226 -13.84 -9.15 21.24
CA PRO A 226 -13.65 -9.51 22.65
C PRO A 226 -13.07 -8.35 23.45
N ARG A 227 -13.13 -8.46 24.78
CA ARG A 227 -12.47 -7.49 25.66
C ARG A 227 -10.97 -7.46 25.38
N CYS A 228 -10.40 -6.25 25.28
CA CYS A 228 -8.98 -6.05 25.02
C CYS A 228 -8.30 -5.46 26.27
N PRO A 229 -7.24 -6.07 26.82
CA PRO A 229 -6.57 -5.53 28.02
C PRO A 229 -5.84 -4.21 27.72
N ARG A 230 -5.44 -3.98 26.45
CA ARG A 230 -4.71 -2.80 25.97
C ARG A 230 -5.39 -2.17 24.74
N PRO A 231 -6.58 -1.57 24.91
CA PRO A 231 -7.32 -0.96 23.80
C PRO A 231 -6.60 0.27 23.22
N ASP A 232 -5.66 0.86 23.96
CA ASP A 232 -4.75 1.90 23.51
C ASP A 232 -3.69 1.41 22.50
N LEU A 233 -3.51 0.10 22.37
CA LEU A 233 -2.53 -0.51 21.49
C LEU A 233 -3.12 -1.28 20.31
N ALA A 234 -4.43 -1.57 20.31
CA ALA A 234 -5.08 -2.43 19.33
C ALA A 234 -6.26 -1.74 18.65
N VAL A 235 -6.65 -2.25 17.49
CA VAL A 235 -7.89 -1.90 16.80
C VAL A 235 -8.69 -3.15 16.54
N GLY A 236 -10.01 -3.04 16.56
CA GLY A 236 -10.92 -4.10 16.18
C GLY A 236 -10.90 -4.30 14.68
N VAL A 237 -10.98 -3.22 13.92
CA VAL A 237 -10.77 -3.20 12.46
C VAL A 237 -9.88 -2.01 12.14
N GLU A 238 -8.91 -2.19 11.25
CA GLU A 238 -8.02 -1.12 10.82
C GLU A 238 -8.74 -0.02 10.02
N ALA A 239 -8.04 1.10 9.81
CA ALA A 239 -8.55 2.17 8.97
C ALA A 239 -8.69 1.70 7.51
N HIS A 240 -9.90 1.70 6.98
CA HIS A 240 -10.21 1.28 5.62
C HIS A 240 -11.43 2.03 5.06
N THR A 241 -11.67 1.89 3.76
CA THR A 241 -12.96 2.24 3.15
C THR A 241 -13.66 0.95 2.68
N ASP A 242 -14.98 0.97 2.59
CA ASP A 242 -15.74 -0.20 2.15
C ASP A 242 -15.73 -0.31 0.63
N VAL A 243 -15.43 -1.49 0.09
CA VAL A 243 -15.46 -1.72 -1.37
C VAL A 243 -16.88 -1.76 -1.94
N SER A 244 -17.87 -2.05 -1.09
CA SER A 244 -19.29 -2.23 -1.44
C SER A 244 -19.90 -0.98 -2.12
N ALA A 245 -21.15 -1.07 -2.55
CA ALA A 245 -21.92 0.12 -2.93
C ALA A 245 -22.44 0.86 -1.69
N LEU A 246 -23.06 0.11 -0.78
CA LEU A 246 -23.54 0.58 0.51
C LEU A 246 -23.20 -0.46 1.57
N SER A 247 -22.96 -0.03 2.80
CA SER A 247 -22.85 -0.92 3.96
C SER A 247 -23.85 -0.54 5.04
N PHE A 248 -24.57 -1.51 5.59
CA PHE A 248 -25.55 -1.31 6.66
C PHE A 248 -25.04 -1.90 7.96
N ILE A 249 -24.87 -1.08 8.99
CA ILE A 249 -24.22 -1.49 10.24
C ILE A 249 -25.19 -1.37 11.41
N LEU A 250 -25.43 -2.52 12.05
CA LEU A 250 -26.06 -2.63 13.37
C LEU A 250 -24.98 -2.92 14.41
N HIS A 251 -25.21 -2.53 15.66
CA HIS A 251 -24.35 -2.91 16.79
C HIS A 251 -25.16 -3.14 18.06
N ASN A 252 -24.54 -3.76 19.06
CA ASN A 252 -25.15 -4.11 20.36
C ASN A 252 -25.15 -2.96 21.39
N GLY A 253 -25.07 -1.71 20.94
CA GLY A 253 -24.98 -0.53 21.82
C GLY A 253 -23.59 -0.21 22.36
N VAL A 254 -22.59 -1.10 22.19
CA VAL A 254 -21.20 -0.80 22.56
C VAL A 254 -20.54 0.06 21.48
N PRO A 255 -19.94 1.23 21.82
CA PRO A 255 -19.28 2.10 20.86
C PRO A 255 -18.01 1.46 20.32
N GLY A 256 -17.54 1.94 19.16
CA GLY A 256 -16.27 1.48 18.59
C GLY A 256 -16.02 2.00 17.18
N LEU A 257 -17.07 2.17 16.38
CA LEU A 257 -16.94 2.73 15.04
C LEU A 257 -16.47 4.18 15.09
N GLN A 258 -15.43 4.50 14.32
CA GLN A 258 -14.99 5.86 14.06
C GLN A 258 -14.91 6.12 12.56
N ALA A 259 -15.35 7.30 12.13
CA ALA A 259 -15.22 7.78 10.76
C ALA A 259 -14.25 8.97 10.72
N HIS A 260 -13.38 9.02 9.72
CA HIS A 260 -12.40 10.07 9.58
C HIS A 260 -13.00 11.22 8.76
N ASN A 261 -13.30 12.34 9.42
CA ASN A 261 -13.86 13.53 8.80
C ASN A 261 -13.00 14.77 9.12
N ALA A 262 -12.75 15.59 8.10
CA ALA A 262 -11.98 16.84 8.19
C ALA A 262 -10.64 16.72 8.95
N GLY A 263 -9.92 15.60 8.80
CA GLY A 263 -8.63 15.37 9.45
C GLY A 263 -8.71 14.84 10.88
N THR A 264 -9.89 14.44 11.36
CA THR A 264 -10.11 13.95 12.73
C THR A 264 -10.97 12.69 12.74
N TRP A 265 -10.77 11.84 13.76
CA TRP A 265 -11.59 10.65 14.00
C TRP A 265 -12.84 10.99 14.81
N VAL A 266 -14.01 10.81 14.22
CA VAL A 266 -15.31 11.05 14.86
C VAL A 266 -15.95 9.72 15.25
N THR A 267 -16.25 9.56 16.55
CA THR A 267 -16.87 8.33 17.08
C THR A 267 -18.38 8.31 16.80
N ALA A 268 -18.87 7.24 16.16
CA ALA A 268 -20.28 7.02 15.93
C ALA A 268 -21.01 6.77 17.27
N ARG A 269 -22.12 7.48 17.48
CA ARG A 269 -22.93 7.36 18.70
C ARG A 269 -23.93 6.22 18.57
N SER A 270 -24.38 5.70 19.70
CA SER A 270 -25.49 4.75 19.73
C SER A 270 -26.82 5.49 19.60
N GLU A 271 -27.27 5.72 18.37
CA GLU A 271 -28.56 6.37 18.09
C GLU A 271 -29.67 5.31 17.98
N GLN A 272 -30.57 5.30 18.98
CA GLN A 272 -31.66 4.30 19.05
C GLN A 272 -32.58 4.37 17.83
N GLY A 273 -32.97 3.20 17.31
CA GLY A 273 -33.88 3.10 16.16
C GLY A 273 -33.27 3.55 14.83
N THR A 274 -31.94 3.65 14.76
CA THR A 274 -31.21 3.97 13.53
C THR A 274 -30.29 2.83 13.09
N ILE A 275 -29.84 2.90 11.84
CA ILE A 275 -28.80 2.04 11.27
C ILE A 275 -27.73 2.92 10.67
N VAL A 276 -26.46 2.64 10.92
CA VAL A 276 -25.37 3.37 10.28
C VAL A 276 -25.24 2.87 8.84
N VAL A 277 -25.20 3.80 7.88
CA VAL A 277 -25.01 3.50 6.46
C VAL A 277 -23.76 4.20 5.94
N HIS A 278 -22.86 3.42 5.36
CA HIS A 278 -21.71 3.94 4.60
C HIS A 278 -22.02 3.93 3.11
N VAL A 279 -21.53 4.96 2.42
CA VAL A 279 -21.28 4.94 0.97
C VAL A 279 -19.94 4.24 0.76
N GLY A 280 -19.91 3.24 -0.11
CA GLY A 280 -18.67 2.52 -0.44
C GLY A 280 -18.08 2.92 -1.79
N ASP A 281 -16.90 2.36 -2.07
CA ASP A 281 -16.07 2.69 -3.23
C ASP A 281 -16.81 2.49 -4.56
N ALA A 282 -17.72 1.50 -4.66
CA ALA A 282 -18.47 1.29 -5.90
C ALA A 282 -19.37 2.50 -6.25
N LEU A 283 -20.00 3.12 -5.25
CA LEU A 283 -20.77 4.36 -5.47
C LEU A 283 -19.87 5.58 -5.66
N GLU A 284 -18.75 5.68 -4.96
CA GLU A 284 -17.78 6.75 -5.19
C GLU A 284 -17.27 6.74 -6.64
N ILE A 285 -16.94 5.56 -7.17
CA ILE A 285 -16.51 5.38 -8.56
C ILE A 285 -17.63 5.78 -9.54
N LEU A 286 -18.84 5.25 -9.37
CA LEU A 286 -19.98 5.57 -10.25
C LEU A 286 -20.29 7.07 -10.24
N THR A 287 -20.21 7.70 -9.08
CA THR A 287 -20.52 9.12 -8.92
C THR A 287 -19.34 10.06 -9.22
N ASN A 288 -18.22 9.51 -9.69
CA ASN A 288 -16.99 10.24 -9.98
C ASN A 288 -16.48 11.06 -8.77
N GLY A 289 -16.59 10.51 -7.56
CA GLY A 289 -16.10 11.14 -6.33
C GLY A 289 -17.09 12.11 -5.69
N ARG A 290 -18.32 12.20 -6.21
CA ARG A 290 -19.33 13.11 -5.68
C ARG A 290 -19.89 12.62 -4.34
N TYR A 291 -20.22 11.33 -4.24
CA TYR A 291 -20.45 10.69 -2.94
C TYR A 291 -19.15 10.07 -2.44
N THR A 292 -18.83 10.28 -1.17
CA THR A 292 -17.53 9.95 -0.60
C THR A 292 -17.53 8.57 0.05
N SER A 293 -16.51 7.76 -0.25
CA SER A 293 -16.23 6.53 0.48
C SER A 293 -15.30 6.85 1.66
N VAL A 294 -15.86 6.97 2.86
CA VAL A 294 -15.13 7.52 4.02
C VAL A 294 -14.24 6.49 4.70
N LEU A 295 -13.01 6.91 5.04
CA LEU A 295 -12.10 6.12 5.86
C LEU A 295 -12.70 5.94 7.26
N HIS A 296 -12.77 4.70 7.73
CA HIS A 296 -13.35 4.37 9.02
C HIS A 296 -12.59 3.20 9.66
N ARG A 297 -12.72 3.05 10.99
CA ARG A 297 -12.08 1.99 11.79
C ARG A 297 -12.98 1.56 12.95
N SER A 298 -12.64 0.46 13.62
CA SER A 298 -13.27 0.09 14.89
C SER A 298 -12.27 0.06 16.03
N LEU A 299 -12.56 0.78 17.11
CA LEU A 299 -11.90 0.65 18.40
C LEU A 299 -12.39 -0.61 19.13
N VAL A 300 -11.64 -0.99 20.18
CA VAL A 300 -11.98 -2.04 21.14
C VAL A 300 -12.08 -1.47 22.54
N SER A 301 -12.65 -2.24 23.47
CA SER A 301 -12.81 -1.85 24.87
C SER A 301 -12.24 -2.91 25.79
N ARG A 302 -11.75 -2.46 26.95
CA ARG A 302 -11.36 -3.31 28.06
C ARG A 302 -12.56 -3.92 28.78
N ASP A 303 -13.65 -3.18 28.88
CA ASP A 303 -14.74 -3.53 29.80
C ASP A 303 -15.92 -4.21 29.10
N ALA A 304 -16.10 -3.97 27.79
CA ALA A 304 -17.27 -4.46 27.05
C ALA A 304 -16.89 -5.22 25.77
N VAL A 305 -17.64 -6.30 25.50
CA VAL A 305 -17.63 -7.00 24.22
C VAL A 305 -18.51 -6.23 23.25
N ARG A 306 -17.94 -5.83 22.11
CA ARG A 306 -18.71 -5.19 21.03
C ARG A 306 -19.07 -6.25 19.99
N VAL A 307 -20.31 -6.19 19.51
CA VAL A 307 -20.75 -7.00 18.35
C VAL A 307 -21.39 -6.07 17.33
N SER A 308 -21.05 -6.25 16.06
CA SER A 308 -21.69 -5.53 14.95
C SER A 308 -22.09 -6.46 13.82
N TRP A 309 -23.24 -6.19 13.20
CA TRP A 309 -23.74 -6.87 12.02
C TRP A 309 -23.64 -5.91 10.85
N VAL A 310 -22.73 -6.21 9.93
CA VAL A 310 -22.48 -5.40 8.74
C VAL A 310 -23.02 -6.13 7.52
N VAL A 311 -23.91 -5.50 6.76
CA VAL A 311 -24.36 -6.01 5.46
C VAL A 311 -23.70 -5.18 4.37
N PHE A 312 -22.83 -5.81 3.59
CA PHE A 312 -22.21 -5.21 2.41
C PHE A 312 -23.10 -5.45 1.20
N CYS A 313 -23.58 -4.38 0.57
CA CYS A 313 -24.34 -4.42 -0.67
C CYS A 313 -23.38 -4.32 -1.85
N GLU A 314 -23.07 -5.45 -2.47
CA GLU A 314 -22.02 -5.61 -3.47
C GLU A 314 -22.60 -5.82 -4.89
N PRO A 315 -22.01 -5.20 -5.93
CA PRO A 315 -22.30 -5.58 -7.30
C PRO A 315 -21.83 -7.01 -7.60
N PRO A 316 -22.47 -7.70 -8.56
CA PRO A 316 -21.93 -8.93 -9.15
C PRO A 316 -20.45 -8.76 -9.54
N PRO A 317 -19.55 -9.63 -9.04
CA PRO A 317 -18.11 -9.40 -9.07
C PRO A 317 -17.52 -9.27 -10.48
N GLU A 318 -17.98 -10.09 -11.41
CA GLU A 318 -17.41 -10.16 -12.76
C GLU A 318 -18.20 -9.34 -13.78
N SER A 319 -19.51 -9.23 -13.58
CA SER A 319 -20.44 -8.84 -14.65
C SER A 319 -20.80 -7.36 -14.64
N VAL A 320 -20.49 -6.64 -13.56
CA VAL A 320 -20.66 -5.19 -13.45
C VAL A 320 -19.32 -4.46 -13.62
N LEU A 321 -19.30 -3.52 -14.57
CA LEU A 321 -18.18 -2.62 -14.81
C LEU A 321 -18.40 -1.29 -14.06
N LEU A 322 -17.59 -1.04 -13.03
CA LEU A 322 -17.58 0.21 -12.28
C LEU A 322 -16.81 1.28 -13.05
N GLN A 323 -17.49 2.36 -13.39
CA GLN A 323 -16.89 3.54 -14.02
C GLN A 323 -17.74 4.79 -13.77
N PRO A 324 -17.15 6.00 -13.78
CA PRO A 324 -17.90 7.25 -13.70
C PRO A 324 -19.09 7.30 -14.66
N LEU A 325 -20.27 7.64 -14.14
CA LEU A 325 -21.49 7.74 -14.94
C LEU A 325 -21.35 8.85 -16.00
N PRO A 326 -21.56 8.54 -17.30
CA PRO A 326 -21.46 9.53 -18.37
C PRO A 326 -22.35 10.77 -18.14
N GLU A 327 -23.53 10.56 -17.55
CA GLU A 327 -24.50 11.59 -17.21
C GLU A 327 -23.91 12.66 -16.26
N LEU A 328 -22.99 12.26 -15.39
CA LEU A 328 -22.32 13.15 -14.44
C LEU A 328 -21.09 13.84 -15.05
N LEU A 329 -20.54 13.32 -16.15
CA LEU A 329 -19.39 13.91 -16.85
C LEU A 329 -19.82 15.00 -17.86
N ALA A 330 -21.03 14.89 -18.42
CA ALA A 330 -21.51 15.72 -19.52
C ALA A 330 -21.76 17.20 -19.15
N ASN A 331 -21.97 17.52 -17.87
CA ASN A 331 -22.43 18.84 -17.40
C ASN A 331 -21.32 19.72 -16.77
N GLY A 332 -20.05 19.54 -17.18
CA GLY A 332 -18.94 20.40 -16.73
C GLY A 332 -18.16 19.92 -15.50
N ALA A 333 -18.38 18.68 -15.04
CA ALA A 333 -17.77 18.12 -13.83
C ALA A 333 -16.38 17.44 -14.03
N GLY A 334 -15.70 17.72 -15.15
CA GLY A 334 -14.28 17.36 -15.32
C GLY A 334 -14.01 15.94 -15.85
N LYS A 335 -12.70 15.61 -15.90
CA LYS A 335 -12.18 14.32 -16.39
C LYS A 335 -12.56 13.18 -15.43
N PRO A 336 -12.74 11.94 -15.90
CA PRO A 336 -13.00 10.79 -15.03
C PRO A 336 -11.85 10.62 -14.02
N LEU A 337 -12.19 10.60 -12.72
CA LEU A 337 -11.24 10.39 -11.63
C LEU A 337 -10.87 8.92 -11.44
N PHE A 338 -11.77 8.03 -11.86
CA PHE A 338 -11.64 6.59 -11.67
C PHE A 338 -11.60 5.85 -13.01
N ALA A 339 -10.57 5.02 -13.19
CA ALA A 339 -10.48 4.13 -14.34
C ALA A 339 -11.53 2.99 -14.24
N PRO A 340 -12.18 2.61 -15.37
CA PRO A 340 -13.13 1.50 -15.41
C PRO A 340 -12.51 0.18 -14.93
N ARG A 341 -13.26 -0.59 -14.15
CA ARG A 341 -12.87 -1.93 -13.69
C ARG A 341 -14.07 -2.74 -13.19
N THR A 342 -14.01 -4.06 -13.22
CA THR A 342 -15.06 -4.88 -12.59
C THR A 342 -14.99 -4.77 -11.06
N PHE A 343 -16.07 -5.13 -10.37
CA PHE A 343 -16.04 -5.16 -8.90
C PHE A 343 -14.97 -6.14 -8.38
N LYS A 344 -14.79 -7.31 -9.00
CA LYS A 344 -13.71 -8.25 -8.68
C LYS A 344 -12.33 -7.62 -8.87
N GLN A 345 -12.08 -6.94 -9.98
CA GLN A 345 -10.80 -6.26 -10.21
C GLN A 345 -10.55 -5.18 -9.16
N HIS A 346 -11.61 -4.48 -8.73
CA HIS A 346 -11.50 -3.49 -7.68
C HIS A 346 -11.13 -4.10 -6.33
N VAL A 347 -11.87 -5.14 -5.90
CA VAL A 347 -11.60 -5.91 -4.68
C VAL A 347 -10.20 -6.51 -4.73
N GLN A 348 -9.82 -7.15 -5.85
CA GLN A 348 -8.48 -7.69 -6.05
C GLN A 348 -7.42 -6.62 -5.93
N ARG A 349 -7.57 -5.45 -6.55
CA ARG A 349 -6.60 -4.34 -6.43
C ARG A 349 -6.45 -3.89 -4.98
N LYS A 350 -7.55 -3.82 -4.23
CA LYS A 350 -7.54 -3.36 -2.84
C LYS A 350 -7.02 -4.42 -1.87
N LEU A 351 -7.33 -5.69 -2.11
CA LEU A 351 -6.77 -6.85 -1.39
C LEU A 351 -5.33 -7.14 -1.80
N HIS A 352 -4.88 -6.83 -3.02
CA HIS A 352 -3.47 -6.93 -3.42
C HIS A 352 -2.58 -5.96 -2.63
N VAL A 353 -3.15 -4.84 -2.19
CA VAL A 353 -2.53 -3.89 -1.24
C VAL A 353 -2.55 -4.45 0.20
N LEU A 354 -3.26 -5.56 0.48
CA LEU A 354 -3.57 -6.10 1.81
C LEU A 354 -3.22 -7.59 2.06
N PHE A 355 -2.91 -8.42 1.06
CA PHE A 355 -2.92 -9.90 1.16
C PHE A 355 -1.66 -10.62 0.61
N LEU A 356 -0.47 -10.08 0.83
CA LEU A 356 0.78 -10.65 0.32
C LEU A 356 1.41 -11.76 1.17
N LEU A 357 0.71 -12.88 1.39
CA LEU A 357 1.29 -14.10 2.00
C LEU A 357 0.56 -15.40 1.51
N HIS A 358 1.32 -16.34 0.88
CA HIS A 358 1.01 -17.75 0.46
C HIS A 358 0.29 -17.97 -0.90
N GLU A 359 0.68 -18.85 -1.85
CA GLU A 359 1.69 -19.92 -1.98
C GLU A 359 2.09 -20.15 -3.48
N PRO A 360 3.15 -20.94 -3.79
CA PRO A 360 3.72 -21.12 -5.13
C PRO A 360 3.21 -22.37 -5.88
N SER A 361 3.35 -22.41 -7.20
CA SER A 361 3.23 -23.68 -7.96
C SER A 361 4.19 -23.77 -9.15
N SER A 362 4.79 -24.95 -9.32
CA SER A 362 5.57 -25.39 -10.50
C SER A 362 4.84 -26.54 -11.20
N PRO A 363 4.91 -26.66 -12.55
CA PRO A 363 5.34 -27.93 -13.16
C PRO A 363 6.39 -27.71 -14.30
N SER A 364 6.37 -28.44 -15.42
CA SER A 364 7.56 -29.02 -16.10
C SER A 364 8.06 -28.42 -17.44
N GLN A 365 9.34 -28.71 -17.71
CA GLN A 365 10.38 -27.83 -18.28
C GLN A 365 10.63 -27.90 -19.80
N ALA A 366 9.63 -28.23 -20.64
CA ALA A 366 9.88 -28.27 -22.10
C ALA A 366 8.77 -27.67 -22.98
N ASN A 367 7.55 -27.50 -22.44
CA ASN A 367 6.50 -26.67 -23.04
C ASN A 367 6.34 -25.32 -22.33
N GLN A 368 7.14 -25.07 -21.28
CA GLN A 368 7.08 -23.92 -20.39
C GLN A 368 7.70 -22.66 -20.98
N ASP A 369 8.90 -22.74 -21.56
CA ASP A 369 9.63 -21.54 -22.00
C ASP A 369 8.88 -20.68 -23.02
N ALA A 370 8.06 -21.30 -23.89
CA ALA A 370 7.23 -20.59 -24.85
C ALA A 370 5.98 -19.94 -24.22
N ASP A 371 5.38 -20.61 -23.22
CA ASP A 371 4.19 -20.12 -22.50
C ASP A 371 4.57 -19.07 -21.45
N ASP A 372 5.74 -19.22 -20.83
CA ASP A 372 6.34 -18.28 -19.88
C ASP A 372 6.81 -17.00 -20.58
N ALA A 373 7.44 -17.12 -21.76
CA ALA A 373 7.80 -15.95 -22.57
C ALA A 373 6.56 -15.17 -23.06
N LYS A 374 5.47 -15.90 -23.39
CA LYS A 374 4.19 -15.29 -23.74
C LYS A 374 3.55 -14.60 -22.52
N THR A 375 3.54 -15.28 -21.38
CA THR A 375 3.02 -14.75 -20.10
C THR A 375 3.79 -13.51 -19.65
N TYR A 376 5.11 -13.50 -19.80
CA TYR A 376 5.95 -12.34 -19.50
C TYR A 376 5.60 -11.14 -20.38
N LYS A 377 5.47 -11.33 -21.70
CA LYS A 377 5.10 -10.25 -22.63
C LYS A 377 3.70 -9.72 -22.35
N GLU A 378 2.75 -10.59 -22.04
CA GLU A 378 1.39 -10.20 -21.65
C GLU A 378 1.38 -9.41 -20.34
N LEU A 379 2.14 -9.84 -19.33
CA LEU A 379 2.33 -9.11 -18.07
C LEU A 379 2.96 -7.73 -18.32
N TYR A 380 4.05 -7.69 -19.08
CA TYR A 380 4.76 -6.45 -19.40
C TYR A 380 3.85 -5.47 -20.15
N GLN A 381 3.07 -5.97 -21.12
CA GLN A 381 2.11 -5.16 -21.87
C GLN A 381 0.98 -4.66 -20.97
N ARG A 382 0.42 -5.51 -20.10
CA ARG A 382 -0.61 -5.11 -19.14
C ARG A 382 -0.13 -4.00 -18.21
N CYS A 383 1.09 -4.14 -17.67
CA CYS A 383 1.71 -3.09 -16.85
C CYS A 383 1.95 -1.82 -17.68
N THR A 384 2.35 -1.94 -18.95
CA THR A 384 2.54 -0.81 -19.87
C THR A 384 1.24 -0.05 -20.11
N ASP A 385 0.15 -0.75 -20.38
CA ASP A 385 -1.17 -0.16 -20.60
C ASP A 385 -1.66 0.56 -19.33
N LEU A 386 -1.44 -0.05 -18.15
CA LEU A 386 -1.79 0.55 -16.88
C LEU A 386 -0.99 1.84 -16.63
N VAL A 387 0.34 1.80 -16.71
CA VAL A 387 1.19 2.97 -16.46
C VAL A 387 0.93 4.09 -17.48
N SER A 388 0.67 3.73 -18.74
CA SER A 388 0.35 4.70 -19.79
C SER A 388 -0.98 5.44 -19.53
N SER A 389 -1.88 4.86 -18.74
CA SER A 389 -3.13 5.50 -18.32
C SER A 389 -2.95 6.48 -17.15
N TRP A 390 -1.80 6.48 -16.47
CA TRP A 390 -1.62 7.29 -15.27
C TRP A 390 -1.48 8.79 -15.60
N PRO A 391 -1.94 9.68 -14.70
CA PRO A 391 -1.70 11.10 -14.84
C PRO A 391 -0.21 11.37 -14.97
N SER A 392 0.15 12.23 -15.91
CA SER A 392 1.55 12.50 -16.20
C SER A 392 1.81 13.99 -16.36
N ARG A 393 3.02 14.43 -16.00
CA ARG A 393 3.42 15.84 -16.08
C ARG A 393 4.91 16.00 -16.33
N GLN A 394 5.30 17.20 -16.74
CA GLN A 394 6.69 17.62 -16.72
C GLN A 394 7.16 17.90 -15.29
N GLY A 395 8.43 17.61 -15.03
CA GLY A 395 9.09 17.80 -13.73
C GLY A 395 10.60 17.89 -13.89
N LEU A 396 11.34 17.60 -12.82
CA LEU A 396 12.81 17.55 -12.83
C LEU A 396 13.30 16.25 -13.52
N SER A 397 12.98 16.08 -14.79
CA SER A 397 13.37 14.92 -15.60
C SER A 397 13.56 15.28 -17.08
N TYR A 398 14.29 14.44 -17.80
CA TYR A 398 14.35 14.45 -19.26
C TYR A 398 13.25 13.59 -19.91
N LEU A 399 12.51 12.82 -19.11
CA LEU A 399 11.32 12.06 -19.49
C LEU A 399 10.08 12.63 -18.79
N GLN A 400 8.91 12.27 -19.30
CA GLN A 400 7.65 12.58 -18.65
C GLN A 400 7.52 11.76 -17.35
N LEU A 401 7.07 12.41 -16.28
CA LEU A 401 6.83 11.74 -14.99
C LEU A 401 5.39 11.27 -14.92
N PHE A 402 5.18 10.06 -14.38
CA PHE A 402 3.87 9.46 -14.18
C PHE A 402 3.55 9.40 -12.68
N ARG A 403 2.31 9.75 -12.32
CA ARG A 403 1.83 9.84 -10.94
C ARG A 403 1.37 8.47 -10.47
N HIS A 404 2.10 7.91 -9.52
CA HIS A 404 1.64 6.80 -8.70
C HIS A 404 1.06 7.35 -7.38
N GLU A 405 0.32 6.53 -6.64
CA GLU A 405 -0.21 6.90 -5.32
C GLU A 405 0.88 7.35 -4.33
N LYS A 406 2.09 6.79 -4.43
CA LYS A 406 3.21 7.08 -3.54
C LYS A 406 4.20 8.14 -4.07
N GLY A 407 3.98 8.71 -5.26
CA GLY A 407 4.91 9.71 -5.81
C GLY A 407 4.99 9.80 -7.33
N TRP A 408 6.10 10.35 -7.82
CA TRP A 408 6.34 10.58 -9.25
C TRP A 408 7.46 9.68 -9.80
N TYR A 409 7.16 8.97 -10.89
CA TYR A 409 8.04 7.94 -11.43
C TYR A 409 8.47 8.25 -12.86
N ASN A 410 9.68 7.83 -13.20
CA ASN A 410 10.37 8.33 -14.37
C ASN A 410 10.11 7.49 -15.62
N GLY A 411 9.21 7.95 -16.48
CA GLY A 411 8.85 7.28 -17.73
C GLY A 411 8.02 6.00 -17.55
N VAL A 412 7.44 5.52 -18.64
CA VAL A 412 6.62 4.30 -18.65
C VAL A 412 7.49 3.08 -18.39
N THR A 413 8.56 2.91 -19.18
CA THR A 413 9.35 1.68 -19.20
C THR A 413 10.00 1.32 -17.86
N PRO A 414 10.65 2.24 -17.12
CA PRO A 414 11.21 1.92 -15.82
C PRO A 414 10.15 1.55 -14.80
N LEU A 415 9.02 2.26 -14.81
CA LEU A 415 7.93 1.95 -13.88
C LEU A 415 7.29 0.59 -14.17
N VAL A 416 7.13 0.24 -15.44
CA VAL A 416 6.75 -1.12 -15.85
C VAL A 416 7.78 -2.14 -15.38
N GLY A 417 9.07 -1.87 -15.56
CA GLY A 417 10.15 -2.73 -15.06
C GLY A 417 10.08 -2.95 -13.55
N THR A 418 9.80 -1.91 -12.75
CA THR A 418 9.57 -2.03 -11.30
C THR A 418 8.38 -2.93 -10.98
N MET A 419 7.25 -2.72 -11.67
CA MET A 419 6.03 -3.53 -11.45
C MET A 419 6.20 -5.00 -11.87
N VAL A 420 6.89 -5.25 -12.99
CA VAL A 420 7.17 -6.61 -13.46
C VAL A 420 8.16 -7.29 -12.53
N ALA A 421 9.16 -6.57 -12.02
CA ALA A 421 10.07 -7.08 -11.01
C ALA A 421 9.33 -7.46 -9.73
N ASP A 422 8.33 -6.68 -9.29
CA ASP A 422 7.53 -7.01 -8.11
C ASP A 422 6.80 -8.34 -8.23
N GLU A 423 6.29 -8.65 -9.41
CA GLU A 423 5.56 -9.89 -9.67
C GLU A 423 6.48 -11.10 -9.88
N LEU A 424 7.67 -10.91 -10.45
CA LEU A 424 8.52 -12.02 -10.94
C LEU A 424 9.85 -12.20 -10.22
N PHE A 425 10.30 -11.24 -9.41
CA PHE A 425 11.60 -11.35 -8.75
C PHE A 425 11.55 -12.37 -7.62
N ALA A 426 12.21 -13.51 -7.83
CA ALA A 426 12.42 -14.52 -6.80
C ALA A 426 13.74 -14.24 -6.05
N ALA A 427 13.63 -13.74 -4.81
CA ALA A 427 14.79 -13.42 -3.97
C ALA A 427 15.45 -14.69 -3.41
N ARG A 428 16.80 -14.72 -3.43
CA ARG A 428 17.62 -15.69 -2.69
C ARG A 428 18.07 -15.07 -1.36
N PRO A 429 18.34 -15.88 -0.31
CA PRO A 429 18.85 -15.38 0.96
C PRO A 429 20.22 -14.67 0.85
N SER A 430 20.99 -14.96 -0.20
CA SER A 430 22.29 -14.38 -0.49
C SER A 430 22.20 -13.06 -1.27
N ASP A 431 21.05 -12.70 -1.82
CA ASP A 431 20.90 -11.53 -2.69
C ASP A 431 21.14 -10.21 -1.95
N ILE A 432 21.76 -9.25 -2.64
CA ILE A 432 21.94 -7.90 -2.12
C ILE A 432 21.41 -6.88 -3.14
N VAL A 433 20.45 -6.06 -2.70
CA VAL A 433 19.85 -4.99 -3.49
C VAL A 433 20.36 -3.63 -3.02
N VAL A 434 21.03 -2.90 -3.90
CA VAL A 434 21.45 -1.52 -3.65
C VAL A 434 20.34 -0.56 -4.06
N ALA A 435 19.80 0.18 -3.11
CA ALA A 435 18.79 1.19 -3.35
C ALA A 435 19.33 2.61 -3.14
N THR A 436 18.99 3.53 -4.03
CA THR A 436 19.34 4.96 -3.89
C THR A 436 18.28 5.79 -4.60
N LEU A 437 18.00 7.01 -4.14
CA LEU A 437 17.35 7.98 -5.04
C LEU A 437 18.37 8.42 -6.13
N PRO A 438 17.98 8.67 -7.39
CA PRO A 438 18.93 9.01 -8.43
C PRO A 438 19.91 10.11 -8.02
N LYS A 439 21.19 9.92 -8.32
CA LYS A 439 22.29 10.85 -8.04
C LYS A 439 22.66 11.03 -6.55
N SER A 440 22.25 10.09 -5.70
CA SER A 440 22.65 10.02 -4.27
C SER A 440 23.94 9.21 -4.01
N GLY A 441 24.79 9.00 -5.03
CA GLY A 441 26.03 8.21 -4.91
C GLY A 441 25.96 6.78 -5.46
N THR A 442 24.92 6.46 -6.24
CA THR A 442 24.63 5.13 -6.79
C THR A 442 25.82 4.43 -7.44
N THR A 443 26.56 5.11 -8.32
CA THR A 443 27.73 4.52 -9.01
C THR A 443 28.81 4.09 -8.02
N TRP A 444 29.04 4.89 -6.99
CA TRP A 444 30.10 4.64 -6.00
C TRP A 444 29.75 3.46 -5.09
N ILE A 445 28.52 3.41 -4.56
CA ILE A 445 28.11 2.30 -3.71
C ILE A 445 28.07 0.97 -4.47
N LYS A 446 27.66 0.98 -5.74
CA LYS A 446 27.70 -0.22 -6.61
C LYS A 446 29.12 -0.69 -6.84
N ALA A 447 30.06 0.24 -7.05
CA ALA A 447 31.47 -0.08 -7.20
C ALA A 447 32.05 -0.70 -5.92
N LEU A 448 31.81 -0.06 -4.77
CA LEU A 448 32.27 -0.52 -3.46
C LEU A 448 31.69 -1.89 -3.12
N LEU A 449 30.38 -2.10 -3.30
CA LEU A 449 29.74 -3.38 -3.00
C LEU A 449 30.31 -4.51 -3.87
N TYR A 450 30.39 -4.30 -5.19
CA TYR A 450 30.92 -5.31 -6.11
C TYR A 450 32.36 -5.67 -5.79
N ALA A 451 33.24 -4.66 -5.64
CA ALA A 451 34.64 -4.88 -5.30
C ALA A 451 34.80 -5.55 -3.93
N THR A 452 33.92 -5.25 -2.97
CA THR A 452 33.96 -5.88 -1.62
C THR A 452 33.52 -7.34 -1.66
N VAL A 453 32.41 -7.64 -2.33
CA VAL A 453 31.83 -8.99 -2.39
C VAL A 453 32.72 -9.94 -3.19
N HIS A 454 33.22 -9.48 -4.34
CA HIS A 454 34.01 -10.32 -5.27
C HIS A 454 35.53 -10.18 -5.09
N ARG A 455 36.02 -9.53 -4.03
CA ARG A 455 37.46 -9.28 -3.81
C ARG A 455 38.38 -10.50 -3.88
N ARG A 456 37.85 -11.69 -3.57
CA ARG A 456 38.62 -12.95 -3.60
C ARG A 456 38.79 -13.49 -5.03
N GLU A 457 37.80 -13.26 -5.88
CA GLU A 457 37.81 -13.61 -7.30
C GLU A 457 38.53 -12.55 -8.11
N HIS A 458 38.35 -11.28 -7.73
CA HIS A 458 38.87 -10.10 -8.41
C HIS A 458 39.57 -9.16 -7.40
N PRO A 459 40.82 -9.45 -7.00
CA PRO A 459 41.56 -8.60 -6.07
C PRO A 459 41.77 -7.19 -6.62
N ALA A 460 41.57 -6.18 -5.78
CA ALA A 460 41.61 -4.78 -6.18
C ALA A 460 43.02 -4.25 -6.52
N ASP A 461 44.06 -4.97 -6.09
CA ASP A 461 45.48 -4.67 -6.31
C ASP A 461 46.13 -5.55 -7.40
N ALA A 462 45.38 -6.50 -7.98
CA ALA A 462 45.89 -7.34 -9.05
C ALA A 462 46.14 -6.53 -10.34
N ALA A 463 47.32 -6.72 -10.94
CA ALA A 463 47.84 -5.90 -12.05
C ALA A 463 47.11 -6.04 -13.40
N GLY A 464 46.02 -6.82 -13.50
CA GLY A 464 45.21 -6.86 -14.71
C GLY A 464 44.29 -8.07 -14.81
N ASP A 465 43.14 -8.01 -14.14
CA ASP A 465 41.89 -8.67 -14.60
C ASP A 465 40.64 -8.18 -13.84
N HIS A 466 40.69 -6.99 -13.22
CA HIS A 466 39.52 -6.51 -12.49
C HIS A 466 38.40 -6.13 -13.48
N PRO A 467 37.14 -6.56 -13.26
CA PRO A 467 36.02 -6.30 -14.17
C PRO A 467 35.82 -4.82 -14.53
N PHE A 468 36.17 -3.91 -13.61
CA PHE A 468 36.13 -2.45 -13.86
C PHE A 468 37.04 -1.94 -14.99
N ASN A 469 37.96 -2.74 -15.50
CA ASN A 469 38.76 -2.38 -16.68
C ASN A 469 37.94 -2.43 -17.98
N SER A 470 36.87 -3.24 -18.03
CA SER A 470 36.04 -3.45 -19.22
C SER A 470 34.56 -3.15 -19.01
N LEU A 471 34.05 -3.27 -17.77
CA LEU A 471 32.66 -3.08 -17.39
C LEU A 471 32.53 -1.97 -16.35
N GLY A 472 31.58 -1.04 -16.53
CA GLY A 472 31.29 -0.04 -15.50
C GLY A 472 30.53 -0.63 -14.30
N PRO A 473 30.46 0.08 -13.16
CA PRO A 473 29.68 -0.37 -11.99
C PRO A 473 28.20 -0.63 -12.28
N HIS A 474 27.63 0.02 -13.30
CA HIS A 474 26.24 -0.20 -13.73
C HIS A 474 26.06 -1.47 -14.57
N GLU A 475 27.13 -2.04 -15.10
CA GLU A 475 27.12 -3.30 -15.85
C GLU A 475 27.39 -4.49 -14.91
N CYS A 476 28.19 -4.28 -13.86
CA CYS A 476 28.48 -5.26 -12.81
C CYS A 476 27.30 -5.48 -11.85
N VAL A 477 26.61 -4.40 -11.46
CA VAL A 477 25.42 -4.47 -10.58
C VAL A 477 24.25 -3.88 -11.37
N LYS A 478 23.35 -4.70 -11.92
CA LYS A 478 22.32 -4.21 -12.86
C LYS A 478 21.09 -3.70 -12.13
N PHE A 479 20.46 -2.67 -12.68
CA PHE A 479 19.17 -2.19 -12.19
C PHE A 479 18.03 -3.15 -12.55
N LEU A 480 17.16 -3.46 -11.59
CA LEU A 480 15.96 -4.26 -11.83
C LEU A 480 15.09 -3.60 -12.91
N GLU A 481 14.77 -2.32 -12.71
CA GLU A 481 13.79 -1.60 -13.53
C GLU A 481 14.35 -0.97 -14.82
N TYR A 482 15.67 -0.78 -14.90
CA TYR A 482 16.31 -0.14 -16.07
C TYR A 482 17.07 -1.11 -16.98
N GLN A 483 17.44 -2.29 -16.49
CA GLN A 483 18.35 -3.20 -17.22
C GLN A 483 17.86 -4.65 -17.28
N LEU A 484 17.21 -5.16 -16.23
CA LEU A 484 16.83 -6.57 -16.17
C LEU A 484 15.42 -6.82 -16.69
N TYR A 485 14.40 -6.20 -16.08
CA TYR A 485 13.01 -6.40 -16.48
C TYR A 485 12.63 -5.45 -17.63
N ARG A 486 12.87 -5.91 -18.87
CA ARG A 486 12.66 -5.17 -20.13
C ARG A 486 11.54 -5.80 -20.96
N ALA A 487 11.02 -5.10 -21.96
CA ALA A 487 9.89 -5.57 -22.77
C ALA A 487 10.13 -6.87 -23.56
N ASP A 488 11.39 -7.13 -23.92
CA ASP A 488 11.72 -8.12 -24.94
C ASP A 488 11.72 -9.57 -24.41
N GLU A 489 12.23 -9.78 -23.19
CA GLU A 489 12.42 -11.11 -22.58
C GLU A 489 12.58 -11.00 -21.06
N ALA A 490 12.14 -12.04 -20.34
CA ALA A 490 12.35 -12.17 -18.90
C ALA A 490 13.85 -12.36 -18.60
N PRO A 491 14.41 -11.72 -17.56
CA PRO A 491 15.80 -11.93 -17.21
C PRO A 491 16.00 -13.33 -16.60
N ASP A 492 16.97 -14.09 -17.11
CA ASP A 492 17.46 -15.31 -16.44
C ASP A 492 18.35 -14.91 -15.25
N LEU A 493 17.70 -14.78 -14.09
CA LEU A 493 18.39 -14.46 -12.83
C LEU A 493 19.07 -15.68 -12.20
N ASP A 494 18.78 -16.90 -12.67
CA ASP A 494 19.35 -18.12 -12.11
C ASP A 494 20.75 -18.40 -12.66
N ALA A 495 21.06 -17.90 -13.85
CA ALA A 495 22.39 -17.90 -14.43
C ALA A 495 23.40 -16.96 -13.73
N LEU A 496 22.94 -16.07 -12.84
CA LEU A 496 23.83 -15.16 -12.10
C LEU A 496 24.52 -15.87 -10.92
N PRO A 497 25.81 -15.60 -10.67
CA PRO A 497 26.53 -16.19 -9.54
C PRO A 497 26.03 -15.65 -8.20
N ASP A 498 26.09 -16.48 -7.17
CA ASP A 498 25.77 -16.09 -5.80
C ASP A 498 26.99 -15.44 -5.10
N PRO A 499 26.80 -14.40 -4.26
CA PRO A 499 25.54 -13.67 -4.05
C PRO A 499 25.20 -12.79 -5.26
N ARG A 500 23.91 -12.75 -5.66
CA ARG A 500 23.49 -11.89 -6.76
C ARG A 500 23.37 -10.44 -6.29
N LEU A 501 23.93 -9.52 -7.08
CA LEU A 501 23.94 -8.10 -6.77
C LEU A 501 23.03 -7.32 -7.73
N PHE A 502 22.04 -6.64 -7.16
CA PHE A 502 21.06 -5.85 -7.91
C PHE A 502 21.08 -4.39 -7.46
N ALA A 503 20.53 -3.51 -8.29
CA ALA A 503 20.30 -2.12 -7.94
C ALA A 503 18.87 -1.68 -8.25
N THR A 504 18.41 -0.63 -7.59
CA THR A 504 17.13 0.01 -7.90
C THR A 504 17.09 1.47 -7.43
N HIS A 505 16.24 2.25 -8.07
CA HIS A 505 15.83 3.58 -7.67
C HIS A 505 14.41 3.63 -7.10
N ALA A 506 13.70 2.49 -7.04
CA ALA A 506 12.36 2.45 -6.47
C ALA A 506 12.37 2.80 -4.98
N PRO A 507 11.32 3.46 -4.45
CA PRO A 507 11.11 3.57 -3.01
C PRO A 507 10.98 2.19 -2.35
N PHE A 508 11.21 2.13 -1.04
CA PHE A 508 11.20 0.87 -0.29
C PHE A 508 9.89 0.06 -0.49
N ASP A 509 8.75 0.74 -0.46
CA ASP A 509 7.42 0.11 -0.61
C ASP A 509 7.14 -0.43 -2.03
N LEU A 510 7.97 -0.08 -3.01
CA LEU A 510 7.89 -0.57 -4.39
C LEU A 510 9.03 -1.52 -4.76
N LEU A 511 9.88 -1.89 -3.80
CA LEU A 511 10.78 -3.00 -4.00
C LEU A 511 9.98 -4.28 -4.19
N PRO A 512 10.52 -5.28 -4.92
CA PRO A 512 9.82 -6.53 -5.08
C PRO A 512 9.43 -7.15 -3.74
N ARG A 513 8.21 -7.70 -3.65
CA ARG A 513 7.69 -8.38 -2.46
C ARG A 513 8.69 -9.36 -1.84
N ALA A 514 9.37 -10.13 -2.68
CA ALA A 514 10.36 -11.11 -2.24
C ALA A 514 11.56 -10.48 -1.50
N VAL A 515 11.86 -9.20 -1.74
CA VAL A 515 12.88 -8.43 -1.01
C VAL A 515 12.34 -7.93 0.33
N VAL A 516 11.10 -7.43 0.39
CA VAL A 516 10.54 -6.78 1.60
C VAL A 516 9.82 -7.72 2.57
N ALA A 517 9.48 -8.95 2.14
CA ALA A 517 8.73 -9.92 2.92
C ALA A 517 9.36 -10.20 4.29
N ALA A 518 8.57 -10.17 5.37
CA ALA A 518 9.04 -10.33 6.74
C ALA A 518 9.33 -11.79 7.15
N ALA A 519 8.71 -12.78 6.48
CA ALA A 519 8.87 -14.19 6.80
C ALA A 519 10.03 -14.84 6.03
N PRO A 520 10.74 -15.84 6.62
CA PRO A 520 11.67 -16.68 5.89
C PRO A 520 11.04 -17.30 4.63
N PRO A 521 11.82 -17.50 3.54
CA PRO A 521 13.27 -17.53 3.53
C PRO A 521 13.93 -16.24 3.04
N SER A 522 13.24 -15.09 2.99
CA SER A 522 13.62 -13.91 2.18
C SER A 522 14.94 -13.19 2.52
N GLY A 523 15.94 -13.82 3.14
CA GLY A 523 17.22 -13.31 3.66
C GLY A 523 18.06 -12.37 2.77
N CYS A 524 17.58 -12.03 1.57
CA CYS A 524 17.95 -10.86 0.79
C CYS A 524 18.10 -9.61 1.66
N LYS A 525 19.19 -8.90 1.37
CA LYS A 525 19.65 -7.72 2.08
C LYS A 525 19.53 -6.49 1.20
N VAL A 526 19.25 -5.35 1.82
CA VAL A 526 19.12 -4.06 1.14
C VAL A 526 20.18 -3.11 1.66
N VAL A 527 20.94 -2.49 0.77
CA VAL A 527 21.87 -1.40 1.10
C VAL A 527 21.30 -0.12 0.55
N TYR A 528 20.97 0.83 1.42
CA TYR A 528 20.45 2.14 1.05
C TYR A 528 21.49 3.24 1.27
N VAL A 529 21.66 4.14 0.30
CA VAL A 529 22.48 5.35 0.47
C VAL A 529 21.63 6.60 0.41
N CYS A 530 21.63 7.33 1.52
CA CYS A 530 21.11 8.68 1.65
C CYS A 530 22.22 9.70 1.41
N ARG A 531 21.91 10.83 0.79
CA ARG A 531 22.84 11.94 0.52
C ARG A 531 22.13 13.26 0.76
N ASP A 532 22.85 14.32 1.13
CA ASP A 532 22.27 15.67 1.27
C ASP A 532 21.30 16.03 0.13
N PRO A 533 20.06 16.46 0.44
CA PRO A 533 19.03 16.72 -0.57
C PRO A 533 19.44 17.82 -1.56
N LYS A 534 20.23 18.81 -1.11
CA LYS A 534 20.69 19.92 -1.95
C LYS A 534 21.74 19.43 -2.94
N ASP A 535 22.70 18.62 -2.50
CA ASP A 535 23.68 17.99 -3.40
C ASP A 535 23.03 17.01 -4.38
N THR A 536 22.02 16.29 -3.93
CA THR A 536 21.24 15.35 -4.75
C THR A 536 20.49 16.11 -5.85
N LEU A 537 19.79 17.18 -5.49
CA LEU A 537 19.10 18.08 -6.43
C LEU A 537 20.05 18.64 -7.49
N VAL A 538 21.17 19.24 -7.08
CA VAL A 538 22.13 19.84 -8.01
C VAL A 538 22.71 18.79 -8.95
N SER A 539 23.04 17.61 -8.43
CA SER A 539 23.55 16.53 -9.26
C SER A 539 22.50 15.96 -10.23
N LEU A 540 21.22 15.95 -9.84
CA LEU A 540 20.11 15.53 -10.69
C LEU A 540 19.83 16.55 -11.79
N LEU A 541 19.81 17.84 -11.46
CA LEU A 541 19.62 18.93 -12.41
C LEU A 541 20.69 18.92 -13.51
N GLN A 542 21.96 18.82 -13.14
CA GLN A 542 23.05 18.78 -14.12
C GLN A 542 22.93 17.57 -15.04
N PHE A 543 22.61 16.39 -14.50
CA PHE A 543 22.41 15.18 -15.29
C PHE A 543 21.25 15.32 -16.28
N VAL A 544 20.11 15.86 -15.82
CA VAL A 544 18.95 16.14 -16.68
C VAL A 544 19.31 17.14 -17.78
N ASN A 545 19.98 18.23 -17.45
CA ASN A 545 20.35 19.28 -18.40
C ASN A 545 21.41 18.83 -19.40
N GLU A 546 22.37 18.00 -19.01
CA GLU A 546 23.31 17.37 -19.93
C GLU A 546 22.57 16.51 -20.97
N TYR A 547 21.60 15.71 -20.52
CA TYR A 547 20.78 14.90 -21.43
C TYR A 547 19.90 15.77 -22.33
N LYS A 548 19.25 16.79 -21.79
CA LYS A 548 18.42 17.72 -22.59
C LYS A 548 19.27 18.48 -23.62
N SER A 549 20.44 18.97 -23.23
CA SER A 549 21.38 19.66 -24.13
C SER A 549 21.81 18.76 -25.30
N ARG A 550 22.17 17.49 -25.03
CA ARG A 550 22.55 16.53 -26.08
C ARG A 550 21.43 16.22 -27.06
N ASN A 551 20.17 16.37 -26.63
CA ASN A 551 18.98 16.09 -27.43
C ASN A 551 18.28 17.37 -27.94
N GLY A 552 18.93 18.53 -27.86
CA GLY A 552 18.38 19.81 -28.34
C GLY A 552 17.10 20.27 -27.62
N ARG A 553 16.92 19.87 -26.35
CA ARG A 553 15.75 20.23 -25.52
C ARG A 553 16.08 21.38 -24.57
N GLU A 554 15.06 22.15 -24.20
CA GLU A 554 15.18 23.28 -23.28
C GLU A 554 15.65 22.85 -21.88
N LEU A 555 16.67 23.55 -21.37
CA LEU A 555 17.26 23.29 -20.06
C LEU A 555 16.32 23.71 -18.93
N VAL A 556 16.36 22.98 -17.82
CA VAL A 556 15.63 23.35 -16.60
C VAL A 556 16.43 24.40 -15.84
N ALA A 557 15.81 25.54 -15.53
CA ALA A 557 16.39 26.57 -14.67
C ALA A 557 16.49 26.08 -13.21
N VAL A 558 17.48 26.58 -12.47
CA VAL A 558 17.73 26.16 -11.07
C VAL A 558 16.49 26.37 -10.19
N ASP A 559 15.85 27.54 -10.26
CA ASP A 559 14.66 27.89 -9.47
C ASP A 559 13.50 26.91 -9.72
N ALA A 560 13.28 26.56 -10.99
CA ALA A 560 12.27 25.60 -11.39
C ALA A 560 12.61 24.18 -10.89
N ALA A 561 13.89 23.80 -10.92
CA ALA A 561 14.36 22.53 -10.39
C ALA A 561 14.14 22.43 -8.88
N VAL A 562 14.45 23.48 -8.13
CA VAL A 562 14.16 23.57 -6.68
C VAL A 562 12.67 23.42 -6.42
N GLY A 563 11.82 24.13 -7.18
CA GLY A 563 10.37 24.01 -7.10
C GLY A 563 9.89 22.57 -7.30
N PHE A 564 10.28 21.95 -8.42
CA PHE A 564 9.91 20.56 -8.72
C PHE A 564 10.39 19.58 -7.66
N PHE A 565 11.62 19.73 -7.17
CA PHE A 565 12.18 18.84 -6.15
C PHE A 565 11.45 18.97 -4.81
N CYS A 566 11.18 20.20 -4.37
CA CYS A 566 10.42 20.47 -3.14
C CYS A 566 8.97 19.96 -3.21
N ASP A 567 8.34 20.06 -4.37
CA ASP A 567 6.97 19.57 -4.60
C ASP A 567 6.94 18.04 -4.83
N GLY A 568 8.10 17.37 -4.78
CA GLY A 568 8.25 15.93 -4.99
C GLY A 568 8.12 15.47 -6.45
N VAL A 569 8.08 16.41 -7.41
CA VAL A 569 7.91 16.18 -8.85
C VAL A 569 9.27 15.89 -9.52
N SER A 570 9.95 14.86 -9.02
CA SER A 570 11.23 14.36 -9.51
C SER A 570 11.20 12.84 -9.70
N PRO A 571 12.11 12.24 -10.49
CA PRO A 571 12.27 10.80 -10.61
C PRO A 571 12.33 10.08 -9.27
N PHE A 572 11.38 9.16 -9.03
CA PHE A 572 11.23 8.40 -7.78
C PHE A 572 11.04 9.29 -6.54
N GLY A 573 10.62 10.53 -6.74
CA GLY A 573 10.27 11.43 -5.65
C GLY A 573 8.88 11.12 -5.09
N PRO A 574 8.55 11.70 -3.92
CA PRO A 574 9.30 12.75 -3.23
C PRO A 574 10.54 12.26 -2.47
N TYR A 575 11.58 13.11 -2.35
CA TYR A 575 12.87 12.72 -1.75
C TYR A 575 12.75 12.28 -0.28
N TRP A 576 12.03 13.04 0.55
CA TRP A 576 11.99 12.80 1.99
C TRP A 576 11.26 11.52 2.33
N GLU A 577 10.11 11.28 1.70
CA GLU A 577 9.34 10.05 1.80
C GLU A 577 10.15 8.84 1.34
N HIS A 578 10.92 8.99 0.26
CA HIS A 578 11.83 7.96 -0.21
C HIS A 578 12.88 7.60 0.85
N VAL A 579 13.55 8.59 1.44
CA VAL A 579 14.54 8.37 2.51
C VAL A 579 13.90 7.76 3.76
N LEU A 580 12.74 8.26 4.17
CA LEU A 580 12.04 7.80 5.37
C LEU A 580 11.59 6.33 5.26
N GLY A 581 11.17 5.87 4.07
CA GLY A 581 10.84 4.46 3.85
C GLY A 581 12.00 3.52 4.19
N TYR A 582 13.18 3.81 3.66
CA TYR A 582 14.39 3.02 3.96
C TYR A 582 14.89 3.20 5.40
N TRP A 583 14.76 4.40 5.97
CA TRP A 583 15.13 4.66 7.35
C TRP A 583 14.27 3.86 8.34
N ARG A 584 12.94 3.82 8.13
CA ARG A 584 12.02 3.01 8.92
C ARG A 584 12.37 1.53 8.82
N ALA A 585 12.59 1.04 7.60
CA ALA A 585 12.97 -0.36 7.36
C ALA A 585 14.30 -0.73 8.03
N HIS A 586 15.30 0.16 8.00
CA HIS A 586 16.56 -0.01 8.72
C HIS A 586 16.37 -0.08 10.24
N ARG A 587 15.51 0.78 10.81
CA ARG A 587 15.24 0.76 12.25
C ARG A 587 14.49 -0.50 12.69
N GLU A 588 13.60 -1.00 11.85
CA GLU A 588 12.83 -2.21 12.12
C GLU A 588 13.67 -3.48 11.97
N ARG A 589 14.52 -3.55 10.94
CA ARG A 589 15.26 -4.76 10.52
C ARG A 589 16.70 -4.43 10.12
N PRO A 590 17.55 -3.96 11.06
CA PRO A 590 18.91 -3.49 10.77
C PRO A 590 19.84 -4.59 10.20
N GLU A 591 19.51 -5.86 10.43
CA GLU A 591 20.19 -7.03 9.87
C GLU A 591 19.86 -7.30 8.40
N ARG A 592 18.76 -6.71 7.90
CA ARG A 592 18.29 -6.86 6.50
C ARG A 592 18.36 -5.58 5.69
N VAL A 593 18.35 -4.41 6.34
CA VAL A 593 18.45 -3.12 5.65
C VAL A 593 19.59 -2.32 6.28
N LEU A 594 20.65 -2.09 5.51
CA LEU A 594 21.77 -1.23 5.89
C LEU A 594 21.55 0.18 5.34
N PHE A 595 21.39 1.15 6.22
CA PHE A 595 21.29 2.56 5.86
C PHE A 595 22.65 3.24 6.02
N LEU A 596 23.15 3.83 4.92
CA LEU A 596 24.40 4.57 4.88
C LEU A 596 24.16 6.02 4.46
N ARG A 597 24.96 6.95 4.99
CA ARG A 597 25.00 8.33 4.53
C ARG A 597 26.22 8.58 3.66
N TYR A 598 26.03 9.21 2.53
CA TYR A 598 27.09 9.50 1.56
C TYR A 598 28.22 10.32 2.18
N GLU A 599 27.88 11.28 3.05
CA GLU A 599 28.80 12.16 3.74
C GLU A 599 29.68 11.40 4.73
N GLU A 600 29.10 10.44 5.47
CA GLU A 600 29.83 9.54 6.38
C GLU A 600 30.74 8.60 5.60
N MET A 601 30.24 8.04 4.48
CA MET A 601 31.05 7.23 3.56
C MET A 601 32.25 8.00 3.01
N LYS A 602 32.08 9.30 2.71
CA LYS A 602 33.17 10.15 2.23
C LYS A 602 34.21 10.45 3.31
N ARG A 603 33.78 10.57 4.55
CA ARG A 603 34.65 10.84 5.69
C ARG A 603 35.48 9.60 6.07
N ASP A 604 34.87 8.42 6.06
CA ASP A 604 35.54 7.16 6.37
C ASP A 604 35.18 6.06 5.34
N PRO A 605 35.79 6.08 4.14
CA PRO A 605 35.53 5.06 3.13
C PRO A 605 35.91 3.64 3.59
N ALA A 606 37.01 3.51 4.34
CA ALA A 606 37.53 2.22 4.77
C ALA A 606 36.63 1.55 5.81
N GLY A 607 36.12 2.29 6.80
CA GLY A 607 35.15 1.78 7.77
C GLY A 607 33.84 1.35 7.10
N HIS A 608 33.38 2.10 6.10
CA HIS A 608 32.16 1.73 5.35
C HIS A 608 32.35 0.50 4.46
N VAL A 609 33.55 0.28 3.89
CA VAL A 609 33.88 -0.97 3.18
C VAL A 609 33.84 -2.16 4.13
N ARG A 610 34.38 -2.05 5.35
CA ARG A 610 34.28 -3.10 6.37
C ARG A 610 32.83 -3.38 6.75
N ARG A 611 32.05 -2.34 7.02
CA ARG A 611 30.62 -2.45 7.36
C ARG A 611 29.80 -3.10 6.24
N LEU A 612 30.11 -2.78 4.97
CA LEU A 612 29.50 -3.44 3.82
C LEU A 612 29.86 -4.93 3.75
N ALA A 613 31.12 -5.28 4.01
CA ALA A 613 31.57 -6.67 4.01
C ALA A 613 30.89 -7.51 5.11
N GLU A 614 30.81 -6.96 6.32
CA GLU A 614 30.09 -7.57 7.45
C GLU A 614 28.62 -7.77 7.10
N PHE A 615 27.96 -6.71 6.63
CA PHE A 615 26.55 -6.76 6.25
C PHE A 615 26.30 -7.74 5.10
N ALA A 616 27.16 -7.81 4.10
CA ALA A 616 27.07 -8.77 3.01
C ALA A 616 27.32 -10.23 3.45
N GLY A 617 27.80 -10.47 4.68
CA GLY A 617 28.12 -11.81 5.19
C GLY A 617 29.49 -12.32 4.74
N VAL A 618 30.37 -11.42 4.29
CA VAL A 618 31.74 -11.72 3.83
C VAL A 618 32.75 -10.82 4.54
N PRO A 619 32.85 -10.84 5.88
CA PRO A 619 33.76 -9.96 6.62
C PRO A 619 35.22 -10.18 6.20
N PHE A 620 36.04 -9.14 6.33
CA PHE A 620 37.47 -9.24 6.08
C PHE A 620 38.14 -10.11 7.14
N THR A 621 39.04 -10.98 6.70
CA THR A 621 39.91 -11.75 7.59
C THR A 621 41.14 -10.93 7.97
N SER A 622 41.79 -11.26 9.09
CA SER A 622 43.01 -10.55 9.51
C SER A 622 44.10 -10.51 8.42
N PRO A 623 44.37 -11.59 7.65
CA PRO A 623 45.32 -11.52 6.53
C PRO A 623 44.88 -10.58 5.40
N GLU A 624 43.59 -10.46 5.11
CA GLU A 624 43.09 -9.51 4.11
C GLU A 624 43.26 -8.06 4.61
N GLU A 625 43.04 -7.81 5.90
CA GLU A 625 43.26 -6.50 6.52
C GLU A 625 44.75 -6.12 6.54
N ASP A 626 45.60 -7.01 7.04
CA ASP A 626 47.06 -6.79 7.10
C ASP A 626 47.67 -6.65 5.70
N GLY A 627 47.09 -7.31 4.70
CA GLY A 627 47.45 -7.21 3.29
C GLY A 627 46.95 -5.93 2.60
N GLY A 628 46.20 -5.07 3.29
CA GLY A 628 45.72 -3.79 2.74
C GLY A 628 44.56 -3.92 1.73
N ALA A 629 43.78 -5.00 1.78
CA ALA A 629 42.69 -5.24 0.83
C ALA A 629 41.62 -4.13 0.88
N VAL A 630 41.31 -3.65 2.09
CA VAL A 630 40.35 -2.54 2.29
C VAL A 630 40.83 -1.27 1.59
N ASP A 631 42.09 -0.89 1.79
CA ASP A 631 42.68 0.30 1.16
C ASP A 631 42.80 0.16 -0.36
N ALA A 632 43.05 -1.07 -0.85
CA ALA A 632 43.03 -1.36 -2.28
C ALA A 632 41.64 -1.16 -2.89
N ILE A 633 40.58 -1.64 -2.25
CA ILE A 633 39.19 -1.43 -2.69
C ILE A 633 38.83 0.06 -2.67
N VAL A 634 39.18 0.78 -1.59
CA VAL A 634 38.95 2.23 -1.49
C VAL A 634 39.66 3.00 -2.61
N ARG A 635 40.92 2.66 -2.90
CA ARG A 635 41.69 3.28 -3.98
C ARG A 635 41.10 2.97 -5.35
N LEU A 636 40.73 1.72 -5.61
CA LEU A 636 40.10 1.27 -6.86
C LEU A 636 38.77 2.00 -7.10
N CYS A 637 37.95 2.12 -6.05
CA CYS A 637 36.63 2.76 -6.12
C CYS A 637 36.69 4.27 -5.82
N SER A 638 37.87 4.88 -5.82
CA SER A 638 38.02 6.33 -5.65
C SER A 638 37.50 7.06 -6.90
N PHE A 639 37.04 8.30 -6.72
CA PHE A 639 36.48 9.09 -7.83
C PHE A 639 37.49 9.26 -8.96
N ASP A 640 38.71 9.70 -8.63
CA ASP A 640 39.77 9.94 -9.62
C ASP A 640 40.15 8.69 -10.39
N ASN A 641 40.25 7.54 -9.70
CA ASN A 641 40.52 6.27 -10.36
C ASN A 641 39.38 5.87 -11.29
N MET A 642 38.13 5.88 -10.80
CA MET A 642 36.96 5.44 -11.58
C MET A 642 36.73 6.30 -12.83
N VAL A 643 36.95 7.61 -12.76
CA VAL A 643 36.86 8.51 -13.93
C VAL A 643 37.98 8.21 -14.94
N GLY A 644 39.14 7.76 -14.45
CA GLY A 644 40.29 7.38 -15.26
C GLY A 644 40.15 6.05 -16.02
N LEU A 645 39.24 5.16 -15.61
CA LEU A 645 39.05 3.84 -16.22
C LEU A 645 38.53 3.93 -17.66
N GLU A 646 39.01 3.02 -18.52
CA GLU A 646 38.57 2.93 -19.92
C GLU A 646 37.08 2.62 -20.04
N ALA A 647 36.57 1.74 -19.16
CA ALA A 647 35.14 1.46 -19.03
C ALA A 647 34.31 2.73 -18.73
N THR A 648 34.87 3.76 -18.11
CA THR A 648 34.19 5.05 -17.87
C THR A 648 34.34 6.01 -19.04
N LYS A 649 35.54 6.13 -19.62
CA LYS A 649 35.84 7.08 -20.70
C LYS A 649 35.15 6.71 -22.02
N GLY A 650 35.20 5.44 -22.40
CA GLY A 650 34.66 4.93 -23.66
C GLY A 650 33.37 4.12 -23.52
N GLY A 651 33.06 3.63 -22.31
CA GLY A 651 31.94 2.72 -22.09
C GLY A 651 30.56 3.39 -22.11
N ARG A 652 29.55 2.54 -22.27
CA ARG A 652 28.14 2.96 -22.37
C ARG A 652 27.25 1.96 -21.65
N THR A 653 26.33 2.46 -20.83
CA THR A 653 25.33 1.63 -20.17
C THR A 653 24.03 1.67 -20.96
N GLN A 654 23.53 0.50 -21.35
CA GLN A 654 22.22 0.32 -21.99
C GLN A 654 21.11 0.35 -20.92
N LEU A 655 20.25 1.37 -20.92
CA LEU A 655 19.05 1.42 -20.10
C LEU A 655 17.80 1.23 -20.96
N THR A 656 16.66 0.91 -20.36
CA THR A 656 15.37 0.78 -21.06
C THR A 656 14.95 2.06 -21.78
N THR A 657 15.34 3.22 -21.24
CA THR A 657 14.94 4.52 -21.77
C THR A 657 15.90 5.10 -22.81
N THR A 658 17.19 4.74 -22.73
CA THR A 658 18.27 5.31 -23.56
C THR A 658 19.59 4.58 -23.27
N THR A 659 20.56 4.72 -24.18
CA THR A 659 21.95 4.38 -23.90
C THR A 659 22.67 5.61 -23.33
N VAL A 660 23.32 5.48 -22.17
CA VAL A 660 24.00 6.57 -21.45
C VAL A 660 25.52 6.37 -21.50
N PRO A 661 26.32 7.38 -21.91
CA PRO A 661 27.78 7.31 -21.77
C PRO A 661 28.16 7.16 -20.29
N ASN A 662 29.08 6.25 -19.96
CA ASN A 662 29.42 5.98 -18.57
C ASN A 662 29.99 7.22 -17.85
N SER A 663 30.69 8.09 -18.58
CA SER A 663 31.17 9.39 -18.08
C SER A 663 30.07 10.32 -17.56
N ALA A 664 28.83 10.24 -18.07
CA ALA A 664 27.71 11.06 -17.61
C ALA A 664 27.20 10.70 -16.20
N PHE A 665 27.59 9.53 -15.68
CA PHE A 665 27.27 9.18 -14.30
C PHE A 665 28.15 9.91 -13.28
N PHE A 666 29.32 10.41 -13.70
CA PHE A 666 30.30 11.10 -12.89
C PHE A 666 30.13 12.61 -13.00
N ARG A 667 30.28 13.32 -11.87
CA ARG A 667 30.16 14.79 -11.80
C ARG A 667 31.36 15.38 -11.08
N ARG A 668 31.31 15.39 -9.75
CA ARG A 668 32.43 15.78 -8.86
C ARG A 668 32.60 14.83 -7.68
N GLY A 669 31.50 14.22 -7.21
CA GLY A 669 31.54 13.35 -6.04
C GLY A 669 31.95 14.10 -4.76
N GLU A 670 31.70 15.40 -4.70
CA GLU A 670 32.01 16.27 -3.55
C GLU A 670 30.76 16.45 -2.67
N VAL A 671 30.99 16.68 -1.39
CA VAL A 671 29.97 17.06 -0.40
C VAL A 671 29.94 18.59 -0.30
N GLY A 672 28.75 19.18 -0.30
CA GLY A 672 28.57 20.63 -0.13
C GLY A 672 28.71 21.44 -1.41
N ASP A 673 28.89 20.83 -2.58
CA ASP A 673 29.03 21.56 -3.84
C ASP A 673 27.72 22.30 -4.21
N TRP A 674 26.58 21.91 -3.62
CA TRP A 674 25.32 22.65 -3.76
C TRP A 674 25.45 24.16 -3.48
N ALA A 675 26.37 24.58 -2.59
CA ALA A 675 26.60 25.98 -2.26
C ALA A 675 27.07 26.83 -3.45
N ASN A 676 27.62 26.19 -4.50
CA ASN A 676 28.04 26.87 -5.73
C ASN A 676 26.88 27.07 -6.72
N HIS A 677 25.71 26.46 -6.50
CA HIS A 677 24.61 26.43 -7.47
C HIS A 677 23.29 26.97 -6.91
N LEU A 678 23.06 26.88 -5.61
CA LEU A 678 21.82 27.31 -4.96
C LEU A 678 22.00 28.64 -4.24
N SER A 679 20.99 29.51 -4.31
CA SER A 679 20.97 30.69 -3.45
C SER A 679 20.74 30.30 -1.98
N PRO A 680 21.12 31.16 -1.01
CA PRO A 680 20.82 30.93 0.40
C PRO A 680 19.34 30.65 0.69
N GLU A 681 18.44 31.36 0.00
CA GLU A 681 16.99 31.20 0.16
C GLU A 681 16.49 29.83 -0.34
N MET A 682 17.05 29.35 -1.46
CA MET A 682 16.73 28.02 -1.99
C MET A 682 17.21 26.92 -1.06
N ALA A 683 18.44 27.04 -0.54
CA ALA A 683 19.01 26.09 0.41
C ALA A 683 18.17 26.06 1.70
N GLN A 684 17.83 27.23 2.24
CA GLN A 684 17.01 27.35 3.44
C GLN A 684 15.61 26.73 3.25
N ARG A 685 15.00 26.88 2.07
CA ARG A 685 13.72 26.22 1.77
C ARG A 685 13.84 24.69 1.84
N ILE A 686 14.89 24.12 1.27
CA ILE A 686 15.12 22.67 1.29
C ILE A 686 15.40 22.19 2.72
N ASP A 687 16.18 22.96 3.49
CA ASP A 687 16.51 22.66 4.88
C ASP A 687 15.25 22.67 5.75
N ALA A 688 14.40 23.68 5.63
CA ALA A 688 13.14 23.77 6.37
C ALA A 688 12.21 22.57 6.09
N ILE A 689 12.11 22.11 4.84
CA ILE A 689 11.32 20.91 4.52
C ILE A 689 11.98 19.67 5.12
N THR A 690 13.31 19.56 5.05
CA THR A 690 14.07 18.43 5.59
C THR A 690 13.90 18.31 7.10
N GLU A 691 14.04 19.41 7.82
CA GLU A 691 13.79 19.48 9.27
C GLU A 691 12.35 19.08 9.60
N ALA A 692 11.37 19.66 8.91
CA ALA A 692 9.96 19.36 9.15
C ALA A 692 9.59 17.90 8.87
N LYS A 693 10.16 17.31 7.80
CA LYS A 693 9.86 15.92 7.40
C LYS A 693 10.59 14.89 8.24
N PHE A 694 11.81 15.17 8.69
CA PHE A 694 12.61 14.23 9.49
C PHE A 694 12.40 14.39 11.00
N ALA A 695 11.76 15.48 11.44
CA ALA A 695 11.34 15.67 12.83
C ALA A 695 10.55 14.45 13.33
N GLY A 696 10.92 13.95 14.52
CA GLY A 696 10.29 12.79 15.15
C GLY A 696 10.78 11.42 14.66
N PHE A 697 11.53 11.33 13.56
CA PHE A 697 12.00 10.04 13.02
C PHE A 697 13.40 9.62 13.51
N GLY A 698 14.11 10.48 14.24
CA GLY A 698 15.47 10.21 14.72
C GLY A 698 16.55 10.27 13.64
N LEU A 699 16.23 10.88 12.48
CA LEU A 699 17.18 11.15 11.41
C LEU A 699 17.61 12.62 11.50
N ALA A 700 18.90 12.87 11.73
CA ALA A 700 19.42 14.23 11.89
C ALA A 700 19.25 15.05 10.58
N PRO A 701 18.77 16.31 10.65
CA PRO A 701 18.58 17.16 9.48
C PRO A 701 19.90 17.64 8.84
N SER A 702 20.92 17.89 9.64
CA SER A 702 22.24 18.31 9.17
C SER A 702 23.08 17.11 8.78
N LEU A 703 23.12 16.80 7.48
CA LEU A 703 23.95 15.72 6.92
C LEU A 703 25.45 16.08 6.85
N ILE A 704 25.84 17.30 7.23
CA ILE A 704 27.19 17.86 7.09
C ILE A 704 27.91 18.03 8.44
N GLU A 705 27.19 18.09 9.57
CA GLU A 705 27.76 18.31 10.91
C GLU A 705 27.38 17.17 11.87
N LEU A 706 28.03 16.01 11.69
CA LEU A 706 28.26 15.00 12.73
C LEU A 706 29.67 14.45 12.57
#